data_AF-A0A9D3MV80-F1
#
_entry.id   AF-A0A9D3MV80-F1
#
_cell.length_a   1.000
_cell.length_b   1.000
_cell.length_c   1.000
_cell.angle_alpha   90.00
_cell.angle_beta   90.00
_cell.angle_gamma   90.00
#
_symmetry.space_group_name_H-M   'P 1'
#
loop_
_entity.id
_entity.type
_entity.pdbx_description
1 polymer ?
#
loop_
_entity_poly.entity_id
_entity_poly.type
_entity_poly.pdbx_seq_one_letter_code
_entity_poly.pdbx_strand_id
1 'polypeptide(L)'
;MSHEIATQARHAIEENQLNMNERNVSVSTEERERERLPPILNQPPSGLDRGAKQHFPSFSSFISTVNSKRASEGPGFSTQCLLPAVRHVRDLPPICADARQKQRISIHTLPPEVKAPFPTDPVIPLRTKTVKEFQEDIENAMASGHWKAVHEFYLTTFDSFLELNGAFKKEANAPFNTIEDSGINTKFVNAVYDALLYTPPDIQKSVLRGIINSLLREWKGPRTKDDLRAYFVLVQNPQYTSTATYVIFAHLLRQIAGLAEADHHFLVHWFKKLSQRRFKQLVERLLQFISTRLFPARPEELPPMAKCSWWIPSAARVLALLNAANSLSTPPIISFTDFYNHTLDHIDIMEDYHTWQTHGNSNRFSFCQFPFILSAAVKKAVIQRDSEQQMIRMARQSLVDKVSRRQRVDMSLLFLNIRVRRPQLVSDSLDELTRKRVDLKKKLKVTFVGEAGLDMGGLTKEWFLLLIRQIFHTDYGMFTYLKDSHCHWFSSWKCDNYSEFRLVGTLMGLAVYNSITLDIRFPPCCYKKLLSPPIVPCDQNTPVGMATLTLDDLHQTMPDLARGLGELLSYEGNVEEDFCLTFQVSQEELGTIKSYNLKPGGDKIQVTKQNRKEYVQLYVDFLLNKSIYKQFASFYYGFHSVCASNALMLLRPEEVEILVCGSPELDMAALQKAAQYEGYSKTDPTIRCFWDVVLGFPLEMQKKLLHFTTGSDRVPVGGMADLNFKIAKIDVSTEWLPVSHTCFNQICLPPYKSKKELKQKLTIAISNAEGFGLE
;
A
#
# COMPACT_ATOMS: atom_id res chain seq x y z
N MET A 1 6.02 48.15 18.22
CA MET A 1 5.36 47.42 17.11
C MET A 1 6.03 46.09 16.76
N SER A 2 7.20 46.06 16.10
CA SER A 2 7.73 44.83 15.48
C SER A 2 7.91 43.64 16.46
N HIS A 3 8.28 43.93 17.71
CA HIS A 3 8.44 42.91 18.74
C HIS A 3 7.10 42.44 19.33
N GLU A 4 6.09 43.32 19.44
CA GLU A 4 4.74 42.93 19.88
C GLU A 4 4.03 42.09 18.83
N ILE A 5 4.19 42.41 17.54
CA ILE A 5 3.66 41.59 16.43
C ILE A 5 4.29 40.19 16.44
N ALA A 6 5.59 40.07 16.77
CA ALA A 6 6.23 38.78 16.95
C ALA A 6 5.72 38.00 18.18
N THR A 7 5.42 38.68 19.29
CA THR A 7 4.80 38.08 20.48
C THR A 7 3.36 37.65 20.22
N GLN A 8 2.54 38.48 19.58
CA GLN A 8 1.17 38.14 19.16
C GLN A 8 1.15 36.99 18.15
N ALA A 9 2.10 36.94 17.21
CA ALA A 9 2.23 35.82 16.29
C ALA A 9 2.64 34.50 16.99
N ARG A 10 3.41 34.55 18.09
CA ARG A 10 3.65 33.38 18.94
C ARG A 10 2.38 32.95 19.67
N HIS A 11 1.71 33.88 20.36
CA HIS A 11 0.46 33.62 21.07
C HIS A 11 -0.60 32.98 20.16
N ALA A 12 -0.80 33.53 18.96
CA ALA A 12 -1.77 32.98 17.99
C ALA A 12 -1.38 31.61 17.42
N ILE A 13 -0.09 31.23 17.45
CA ILE A 13 0.38 29.88 17.08
C ILE A 13 0.19 28.92 18.27
N GLU A 14 0.50 29.37 19.49
CA GLU A 14 0.35 28.59 20.73
C GLU A 14 -1.14 28.34 21.06
N GLU A 15 -2.03 29.32 20.86
CA GLU A 15 -3.49 29.15 20.95
C GLU A 15 -4.03 28.15 19.91
N ASN A 16 -3.48 28.12 18.69
CA ASN A 16 -3.86 27.12 17.68
C ASN A 16 -3.37 25.71 18.04
N GLN A 17 -2.21 25.59 18.70
CA GLN A 17 -1.72 24.30 19.20
C GLN A 17 -2.52 23.80 20.41
N LEU A 18 -2.88 24.70 21.34
CA LEU A 18 -3.77 24.39 22.47
C LEU A 18 -5.17 23.96 22.00
N ASN A 19 -5.81 24.72 21.10
CA ASN A 19 -7.13 24.38 20.53
C ASN A 19 -7.14 23.06 19.72
N MET A 20 -5.99 22.55 19.28
CA MET A 20 -5.88 21.22 18.66
C MET A 20 -5.60 20.11 19.69
N ASN A 21 -4.85 20.38 20.76
CA ASN A 21 -4.60 19.40 21.83
C ASN A 21 -5.84 19.18 22.71
N GLU A 22 -6.59 20.23 23.05
CA GLU A 22 -7.80 20.13 23.89
C GLU A 22 -8.91 19.28 23.24
N ARG A 23 -8.91 19.13 21.91
CA ARG A 23 -9.84 18.23 21.19
C ARG A 23 -9.46 16.75 21.30
N ASN A 24 -8.23 16.45 21.72
CA ASN A 24 -7.70 15.08 21.84
C ASN A 24 -7.47 14.63 23.29
N VAL A 25 -7.64 15.51 24.29
CA VAL A 25 -7.41 15.21 25.71
C VAL A 25 -8.66 15.54 26.54
N SER A 26 -9.65 14.65 26.49
CA SER A 26 -10.85 14.69 27.35
C SER A 26 -11.11 13.35 28.07
N VAL A 27 -10.06 12.54 28.23
CA VAL A 27 -9.99 11.36 29.11
C VAL A 27 -8.64 11.37 29.83
N SER A 28 -8.60 10.83 31.05
CA SER A 28 -7.42 10.66 31.93
C SER A 28 -6.62 11.93 32.26
N THR A 29 -7.13 12.71 33.22
CA THR A 29 -6.29 13.50 34.13
C THR A 29 -6.16 12.77 35.47
N GLU A 30 -4.99 12.21 35.77
CA GLU A 30 -4.37 12.25 37.11
C GLU A 30 -2.92 11.71 37.08
N GLU A 31 -2.15 12.07 38.11
CA GLU A 31 -0.77 11.65 38.43
C GLU A 31 0.35 11.78 37.37
N ARG A 32 1.21 12.80 37.55
CA ARG A 32 2.68 12.60 37.67
C ARG A 32 3.41 13.87 38.16
N GLU A 33 4.07 13.76 39.31
CA GLU A 33 5.06 14.73 39.79
C GLU A 33 6.47 14.37 39.27
N ARG A 34 7.32 15.41 39.06
CA ARG A 34 8.81 15.42 39.07
C ARG A 34 9.54 14.45 38.11
N GLU A 35 10.50 14.90 37.29
CA GLU A 35 11.81 15.38 37.75
C GLU A 35 12.41 16.50 36.84
N ARG A 36 13.58 17.04 37.23
CA ARG A 36 14.25 18.17 36.56
C ARG A 36 15.50 17.74 35.79
N LEU A 37 15.69 18.25 34.58
CA LEU A 37 16.93 18.10 33.80
C LEU A 37 17.85 19.34 33.93
N PRO A 38 19.18 19.16 34.02
CA PRO A 38 20.17 20.25 33.99
C PRO A 38 20.46 20.75 32.54
N PRO A 39 21.08 21.94 32.37
CA PRO A 39 21.12 22.64 31.08
C PRO A 39 22.22 22.20 30.10
N ILE A 40 21.99 22.56 28.83
CA ILE A 40 22.86 22.30 27.67
C ILE A 40 24.05 23.27 27.63
N LEU A 41 25.21 22.81 27.17
CA LEU A 41 26.44 23.60 27.03
C LEU A 41 26.91 23.61 25.57
N ASN A 42 27.12 24.81 24.99
CA ASN A 42 27.49 25.00 23.58
C ASN A 42 29.00 24.82 23.33
N GLN A 43 29.38 24.23 22.20
CA GLN A 43 30.71 24.37 21.59
C GLN A 43 30.61 24.51 20.04
N PRO A 44 31.57 25.22 19.40
CA PRO A 44 31.53 25.56 17.97
C PRO A 44 32.06 24.44 17.04
N PRO A 45 31.78 24.49 15.71
CA PRO A 45 32.15 23.44 14.77
C PRO A 45 33.61 23.48 14.31
N SER A 46 34.14 22.32 13.92
CA SER A 46 35.48 22.15 13.35
C SER A 46 35.49 21.08 12.23
N GLY A 47 36.47 21.14 11.34
CA GLY A 47 36.80 20.05 10.41
C GLY A 47 35.88 19.88 9.18
N LEU A 48 36.17 20.60 8.10
CA LEU A 48 35.73 20.22 6.75
C LEU A 48 36.70 19.17 6.19
N ASP A 49 36.21 17.97 5.88
CA ASP A 49 37.01 16.95 5.19
C ASP A 49 36.27 16.38 3.97
N ARG A 50 37.00 16.07 2.89
CA ARG A 50 36.43 15.83 1.54
C ARG A 50 36.20 14.35 1.24
N GLY A 51 35.17 13.77 1.85
CA GLY A 51 34.65 12.44 1.49
C GLY A 51 33.98 12.42 0.10
N ALA A 52 34.18 11.34 -0.66
CA ALA A 52 33.60 11.17 -1.99
C ALA A 52 32.09 10.85 -1.96
N LYS A 53 31.33 11.35 -2.94
CA LYS A 53 29.89 11.05 -3.08
C LYS A 53 29.66 9.62 -3.56
N GLN A 54 28.76 8.90 -2.90
CA GLN A 54 28.09 7.71 -3.46
C GLN A 54 26.57 7.84 -3.23
N HIS A 55 25.77 7.50 -4.23
CA HIS A 55 24.31 7.59 -4.24
C HIS A 55 23.72 6.24 -4.65
N PHE A 56 22.87 5.60 -3.84
CA PHE A 56 22.11 4.41 -4.24
C PHE A 56 20.67 4.40 -3.66
N PRO A 57 19.63 4.20 -4.51
CA PRO A 57 18.21 4.12 -4.11
C PRO A 57 17.66 2.68 -4.11
N SER A 58 16.33 2.52 -4.06
CA SER A 58 15.61 1.31 -3.63
C SER A 58 14.87 0.50 -4.73
N PHE A 59 14.31 -0.64 -4.30
CA PHE A 59 13.60 -1.67 -5.08
C PHE A 59 12.44 -1.17 -5.96
N SER A 60 12.34 -1.69 -7.19
CA SER A 60 11.06 -1.81 -7.94
C SER A 60 11.12 -2.74 -9.18
N SER A 61 12.28 -2.91 -9.81
CA SER A 61 12.39 -3.60 -11.11
C SER A 61 12.58 -5.13 -11.01
N PHE A 62 11.49 -5.90 -10.99
CA PHE A 62 11.57 -7.37 -11.21
C PHE A 62 10.55 -7.94 -12.23
N ILE A 63 9.55 -7.16 -12.66
CA ILE A 63 8.46 -7.67 -13.54
C ILE A 63 8.72 -7.41 -15.04
N SER A 64 9.56 -6.43 -15.41
CA SER A 64 9.77 -6.05 -16.82
C SER A 64 10.88 -6.80 -17.56
N THR A 65 11.84 -7.41 -16.87
CA THR A 65 13.13 -7.83 -17.45
C THR A 65 13.12 -9.21 -18.14
N VAL A 66 11.95 -9.77 -18.45
CA VAL A 66 11.84 -11.07 -19.16
C VAL A 66 11.79 -10.89 -20.69
N ASN A 67 11.24 -9.78 -21.20
CA ASN A 67 11.01 -9.56 -22.63
C ASN A 67 11.80 -8.36 -23.19
N SER A 68 13.09 -8.55 -23.51
CA SER A 68 13.81 -7.96 -24.68
C SER A 68 15.35 -8.03 -24.53
N LYS A 69 16.05 -8.14 -25.67
CA LYS A 69 17.52 -7.99 -25.81
C LYS A 69 17.87 -7.60 -27.26
N ARG A 70 19.07 -7.03 -27.47
CA ARG A 70 19.61 -6.36 -28.69
C ARG A 70 19.14 -4.89 -28.82
N ALA A 71 19.97 -3.89 -29.16
CA ALA A 71 21.44 -3.85 -29.28
C ALA A 71 21.98 -2.40 -29.03
N SER A 72 23.30 -2.23 -28.97
CA SER A 72 24.07 -0.96 -28.87
C SER A 72 24.51 -0.45 -30.28
N GLU A 73 25.26 0.64 -30.54
CA GLU A 73 26.30 1.46 -29.84
C GLU A 73 26.35 2.92 -30.38
N GLY A 74 27.21 3.81 -29.83
CA GLY A 74 27.66 5.07 -30.51
C GLY A 74 27.73 6.37 -29.66
N PRO A 75 28.88 7.10 -29.53
CA PRO A 75 29.03 8.22 -28.57
C PRO A 75 29.46 9.61 -29.15
N GLY A 76 29.33 10.68 -28.34
CA GLY A 76 29.90 12.03 -28.61
C GLY A 76 29.77 13.05 -27.44
N PHE A 77 30.82 13.88 -27.24
CA PHE A 77 31.00 14.92 -26.19
C PHE A 77 30.30 16.26 -26.56
N SER A 78 30.02 17.27 -25.69
CA SER A 78 30.05 17.47 -24.21
C SER A 78 29.05 18.63 -23.83
N THR A 79 29.12 19.57 -22.85
CA THR A 79 30.12 20.09 -21.87
C THR A 79 29.48 20.44 -20.50
N GLN A 80 29.37 21.72 -20.07
CA GLN A 80 28.98 22.11 -18.69
C GLN A 80 28.21 23.45 -18.58
N CYS A 81 27.27 23.51 -17.62
CA CYS A 81 27.10 24.64 -16.68
C CYS A 81 26.46 24.10 -15.37
N LEU A 82 26.67 24.76 -14.23
CA LEU A 82 26.63 24.11 -12.90
C LEU A 82 25.41 24.43 -12.02
N LEU A 83 24.49 23.47 -11.95
CA LEU A 83 23.61 23.19 -10.79
C LEU A 83 23.56 21.65 -10.60
N PRO A 84 23.25 21.11 -9.40
CA PRO A 84 23.50 19.69 -9.09
C PRO A 84 22.55 18.74 -9.84
N ALA A 85 23.03 18.20 -10.97
CA ALA A 85 22.29 17.22 -11.77
C ALA A 85 22.32 15.82 -11.15
N VAL A 86 21.15 15.20 -11.02
CA VAL A 86 20.99 13.77 -10.76
C VAL A 86 20.88 13.06 -12.11
N ARG A 87 21.79 12.12 -12.40
CA ARG A 87 21.74 11.29 -13.62
C ARG A 87 22.04 9.82 -13.30
N HIS A 88 21.31 8.96 -14.00
CA HIS A 88 21.34 7.50 -14.09
C HIS A 88 22.25 6.72 -13.13
N VAL A 89 21.62 5.98 -12.22
CA VAL A 89 22.25 4.93 -11.42
C VAL A 89 22.10 3.59 -12.16
N ARG A 90 23.22 2.94 -12.47
CA ARG A 90 23.34 1.52 -12.79
C ARG A 90 24.56 0.97 -12.02
N ASP A 91 24.56 -0.34 -11.81
CA ASP A 91 25.46 -1.11 -10.93
C ASP A 91 25.14 -0.95 -9.42
N LEU A 92 25.61 -1.91 -8.62
CA LEU A 92 25.01 -2.28 -7.32
C LEU A 92 25.80 -1.75 -6.10
N PRO A 93 25.14 -1.34 -5.01
CA PRO A 93 25.78 -1.23 -3.70
C PRO A 93 26.05 -2.63 -3.10
N PRO A 94 27.16 -2.85 -2.37
CA PRO A 94 27.56 -4.17 -1.89
C PRO A 94 26.73 -4.66 -0.69
N ILE A 95 26.38 -5.95 -0.68
CA ILE A 95 25.66 -6.62 0.42
C ILE A 95 26.62 -7.02 1.55
N CYS A 96 27.38 -6.06 2.11
CA CYS A 96 28.16 -6.28 3.33
C CYS A 96 28.50 -4.95 4.04
N ALA A 97 28.47 -4.97 5.37
CA ALA A 97 28.99 -3.91 6.23
C ALA A 97 29.65 -4.52 7.48
N ASP A 98 30.66 -5.37 7.28
CA ASP A 98 31.62 -5.71 8.34
C ASP A 98 33.02 -5.99 7.74
N ALA A 99 34.08 -5.61 8.46
CA ALA A 99 35.41 -5.45 7.89
C ALA A 99 36.38 -6.57 8.31
N ARG A 100 36.78 -7.44 7.37
CA ARG A 100 37.89 -8.41 7.56
C ARG A 100 38.50 -8.97 6.27
N GLN A 101 38.93 -8.09 5.37
CA GLN A 101 39.58 -8.48 4.12
C GLN A 101 41.09 -8.75 4.32
N LYS A 102 41.46 -10.00 4.68
CA LYS A 102 42.85 -10.45 4.56
C LYS A 102 43.18 -10.78 3.08
N GLN A 103 44.45 -10.62 2.73
CA GLN A 103 44.94 -10.62 1.35
C GLN A 103 44.60 -11.91 0.58
N ARG A 104 44.09 -11.77 -0.64
CA ARG A 104 44.23 -12.80 -1.69
C ARG A 104 45.39 -12.41 -2.60
N ILE A 105 46.42 -13.25 -2.62
CA ILE A 105 47.47 -13.20 -3.64
C ILE A 105 46.90 -13.80 -4.93
N SER A 106 47.29 -13.26 -6.09
CA SER A 106 46.90 -13.81 -7.39
C SER A 106 47.57 -15.17 -7.63
N ILE A 107 46.79 -16.21 -7.93
CA ILE A 107 47.31 -17.54 -8.31
C ILE A 107 47.03 -17.74 -9.80
N HIS A 108 48.03 -17.45 -10.62
CA HIS A 108 48.00 -17.76 -12.06
C HIS A 108 49.36 -18.20 -12.64
N THR A 109 50.17 -18.88 -11.84
CA THR A 109 51.32 -19.71 -12.28
C THR A 109 51.64 -20.76 -11.21
N LEU A 110 51.68 -22.04 -11.61
CA LEU A 110 52.41 -23.23 -11.06
C LEU A 110 51.66 -24.54 -11.48
N PRO A 111 52.29 -25.74 -11.43
CA PRO A 111 51.99 -26.83 -12.39
C PRO A 111 50.82 -27.77 -12.01
N PRO A 112 50.37 -28.62 -12.95
CA PRO A 112 49.25 -29.54 -12.75
C PRO A 112 49.69 -30.93 -12.26
N GLU A 113 49.67 -31.18 -10.94
CA GLU A 113 49.77 -32.55 -10.43
C GLU A 113 49.09 -32.72 -9.05
N VAL A 114 48.85 -33.98 -8.66
CA VAL A 114 48.06 -34.40 -7.48
C VAL A 114 46.59 -33.95 -7.50
N LYS A 115 45.74 -34.74 -8.17
CA LYS A 115 44.28 -34.69 -7.96
C LYS A 115 43.94 -35.18 -6.55
N ALA A 116 43.64 -34.25 -5.63
CA ALA A 116 42.84 -34.61 -4.46
C ALA A 116 41.43 -35.05 -4.92
N PRO A 117 40.78 -36.03 -4.25
CA PRO A 117 39.39 -36.35 -4.53
C PRO A 117 38.50 -35.12 -4.29
N PHE A 118 37.55 -34.86 -5.19
CA PHE A 118 36.44 -33.99 -4.87
C PHE A 118 35.68 -34.57 -3.67
N PRO A 119 35.23 -33.75 -2.70
CA PRO A 119 34.30 -34.24 -1.68
C PRO A 119 33.06 -34.77 -2.38
N THR A 120 32.77 -36.06 -2.21
CA THR A 120 31.52 -36.66 -2.68
C THR A 120 30.35 -35.99 -1.96
N ASP A 121 29.36 -35.51 -2.70
CA ASP A 121 28.15 -34.94 -2.12
C ASP A 121 27.53 -35.92 -1.10
N PRO A 122 27.05 -35.43 0.07
CA PRO A 122 26.54 -36.31 1.12
C PRO A 122 25.29 -37.04 0.65
N VAL A 123 25.36 -38.38 0.62
CA VAL A 123 24.24 -39.24 0.24
C VAL A 123 23.07 -39.01 1.19
N ILE A 124 21.96 -38.49 0.66
CA ILE A 124 20.74 -38.19 1.42
C ILE A 124 20.10 -39.52 1.88
N PRO A 125 19.88 -39.74 3.19
CA PRO A 125 19.23 -40.96 3.69
C PRO A 125 17.82 -41.10 3.15
N LEU A 126 17.54 -42.21 2.46
CA LEU A 126 16.27 -42.43 1.76
C LEU A 126 15.21 -42.95 2.74
N ARG A 127 14.48 -42.05 3.42
CA ARG A 127 13.44 -42.40 4.40
C ARG A 127 12.05 -42.44 3.75
N THR A 128 11.67 -43.61 3.23
CA THR A 128 10.46 -43.82 2.41
C THR A 128 9.12 -43.81 3.16
N LYS A 129 9.03 -43.21 4.35
CA LYS A 129 7.82 -43.30 5.19
C LYS A 129 6.66 -42.51 4.55
N THR A 130 5.53 -43.16 4.29
CA THR A 130 4.39 -42.48 3.66
C THR A 130 3.53 -41.72 4.67
N VAL A 131 2.68 -40.83 4.14
CA VAL A 131 1.70 -40.07 4.94
C VAL A 131 0.76 -41.00 5.72
N LYS A 132 0.43 -42.18 5.17
CA LYS A 132 -0.44 -43.17 5.82
C LYS A 132 0.27 -43.83 6.99
N GLU A 133 1.44 -44.43 6.77
CA GLU A 133 2.24 -45.07 7.82
C GLU A 133 2.54 -44.13 9.00
N PHE A 134 2.77 -42.84 8.73
CA PHE A 134 2.96 -41.86 9.79
C PHE A 134 1.66 -41.53 10.54
N GLN A 135 0.54 -41.41 9.84
CA GLN A 135 -0.76 -41.18 10.47
C GLN A 135 -1.20 -42.40 11.32
N GLU A 136 -1.00 -43.60 10.81
CA GLU A 136 -1.24 -44.87 11.50
C GLU A 136 -0.36 -44.98 12.76
N ASP A 137 0.93 -44.62 12.71
CA ASP A 137 1.79 -44.57 13.90
C ASP A 137 1.33 -43.53 14.94
N ILE A 138 0.80 -42.38 14.50
CA ILE A 138 0.24 -41.35 15.39
C ILE A 138 -1.05 -41.84 16.05
N GLU A 139 -1.95 -42.47 15.29
CA GLU A 139 -3.20 -43.04 15.81
C GLU A 139 -2.94 -44.21 16.76
N ASN A 140 -2.01 -45.10 16.42
CA ASN A 140 -1.54 -46.17 17.30
C ASN A 140 -0.89 -45.62 18.58
N ALA A 141 -0.07 -44.56 18.50
CA ALA A 141 0.54 -43.94 19.68
C ALA A 141 -0.49 -43.22 20.58
N MET A 142 -1.51 -42.59 20.01
CA MET A 142 -2.62 -42.00 20.76
C MET A 142 -3.49 -43.07 21.44
N ALA A 143 -3.80 -44.17 20.75
CA ALA A 143 -4.64 -45.24 21.29
C ALA A 143 -3.92 -46.10 22.36
N SER A 144 -2.62 -46.36 22.19
CA SER A 144 -1.82 -47.20 23.09
C SER A 144 -1.07 -46.44 24.18
N GLY A 145 -0.91 -45.11 24.04
CA GLY A 145 -0.01 -44.29 24.86
C GLY A 145 1.49 -44.53 24.62
N HIS A 146 1.89 -45.42 23.69
CA HIS A 146 3.28 -45.83 23.49
C HIS A 146 3.98 -45.02 22.40
N TRP A 147 4.42 -43.81 22.74
CA TRP A 147 4.96 -42.83 21.80
C TRP A 147 6.38 -43.10 21.25
N LYS A 148 7.02 -44.25 21.52
CA LYS A 148 8.44 -44.48 21.24
C LYS A 148 8.81 -44.31 19.76
N ALA A 149 8.09 -44.97 18.84
CA ALA A 149 8.37 -44.90 17.40
C ALA A 149 8.17 -43.49 16.83
N VAL A 150 7.14 -42.78 17.31
CA VAL A 150 6.88 -41.38 16.96
C VAL A 150 8.01 -40.48 17.45
N HIS A 151 8.46 -40.66 18.70
CA HIS A 151 9.57 -39.88 19.27
C HIS A 151 10.88 -40.10 18.50
N GLU A 152 11.21 -41.34 18.17
CA GLU A 152 12.41 -41.71 17.40
C GLU A 152 12.39 -41.11 15.98
N PHE A 153 11.24 -41.16 15.30
CA PHE A 153 11.01 -40.49 14.02
C PHE A 153 11.28 -38.97 14.10
N TYR A 154 10.68 -38.28 15.07
CA TYR A 154 10.88 -36.83 15.26
C TYR A 154 12.33 -36.49 15.62
N LEU A 155 12.93 -37.25 16.54
CA LEU A 155 14.28 -37.01 17.03
C LEU A 155 15.31 -37.14 15.90
N THR A 156 15.15 -38.12 15.00
CA THR A 156 16.10 -38.30 13.90
C THR A 156 15.82 -37.32 12.76
N THR A 157 14.55 -37.12 12.38
CA THR A 157 14.16 -36.22 11.28
C THR A 157 14.64 -34.79 11.49
N PHE A 158 14.69 -34.31 12.74
CA PHE A 158 15.04 -32.92 13.07
C PHE A 158 16.48 -32.73 13.60
N ASP A 159 17.36 -33.75 13.62
CA ASP A 159 18.76 -33.56 14.09
C ASP A 159 19.60 -32.69 13.13
N SER A 160 19.38 -32.82 11.82
CA SER A 160 20.21 -32.15 10.81
C SER A 160 19.44 -31.84 9.52
N PHE A 161 19.99 -30.92 8.72
CA PHE A 161 19.43 -30.59 7.40
C PHE A 161 19.49 -31.77 6.42
N LEU A 162 20.44 -32.70 6.58
CA LEU A 162 20.52 -33.91 5.78
C LEU A 162 19.32 -34.84 6.06
N GLU A 163 18.95 -35.02 7.33
CA GLU A 163 17.83 -35.86 7.73
C GLU A 163 16.47 -35.22 7.43
N LEU A 164 16.36 -33.88 7.54
CA LEU A 164 15.17 -33.14 7.07
C LEU A 164 14.92 -33.37 5.58
N ASN A 165 15.96 -33.31 4.74
CA ASN A 165 15.82 -33.62 3.32
C ASN A 165 15.56 -35.11 3.10
N GLY A 166 16.21 -36.01 3.83
CA GLY A 166 15.97 -37.46 3.76
C GLY A 166 14.53 -37.88 4.08
N ALA A 167 13.86 -37.16 4.99
CA ALA A 167 12.47 -37.41 5.37
C ALA A 167 11.44 -36.70 4.48
N PHE A 168 11.72 -35.50 3.97
CA PHE A 168 10.71 -34.66 3.30
C PHE A 168 10.89 -34.49 1.78
N LYS A 169 12.01 -34.90 1.19
CA LYS A 169 12.26 -34.82 -0.26
C LYS A 169 11.56 -35.98 -0.98
N LYS A 170 10.84 -35.70 -2.07
CA LYS A 170 10.06 -36.67 -2.87
C LYS A 170 10.92 -37.82 -3.39
N GLU A 171 12.12 -37.48 -3.86
CA GLU A 171 13.12 -38.39 -4.43
C GLU A 171 14.50 -37.90 -3.96
N ALA A 172 15.22 -38.72 -3.19
CA ALA A 172 16.47 -38.28 -2.56
C ALA A 172 17.55 -37.82 -3.57
N ASN A 173 17.72 -38.60 -4.64
CA ASN A 173 18.78 -38.40 -5.64
C ASN A 173 18.41 -37.38 -6.73
N ALA A 174 17.16 -36.95 -6.82
CA ALA A 174 16.76 -35.94 -7.80
C ALA A 174 17.26 -34.55 -7.36
N PRO A 175 17.85 -33.75 -8.27
CA PRO A 175 18.43 -32.47 -7.89
C PRO A 175 17.38 -31.42 -7.49
N PHE A 176 16.18 -31.45 -8.10
CA PHE A 176 15.09 -30.48 -7.91
C PHE A 176 15.55 -29.00 -7.87
N ASN A 177 16.60 -28.65 -8.63
CA ASN A 177 17.24 -27.33 -8.60
C ASN A 177 16.45 -26.27 -9.38
N THR A 178 15.11 -26.30 -9.28
CA THR A 178 14.18 -25.44 -10.02
C THR A 178 13.41 -24.51 -9.10
N ILE A 179 12.93 -23.40 -9.65
CA ILE A 179 11.96 -22.54 -8.97
C ILE A 179 10.54 -23.13 -9.01
N GLU A 180 10.25 -24.06 -9.90
CA GLU A 180 8.88 -24.57 -10.14
C GLU A 180 8.45 -25.66 -9.16
N ASP A 181 9.38 -26.56 -8.81
CA ASP A 181 9.21 -27.57 -7.77
C ASP A 181 10.40 -27.53 -6.80
N SER A 182 10.10 -27.44 -5.51
CA SER A 182 11.09 -27.51 -4.42
C SER A 182 11.61 -28.93 -4.19
N GLY A 183 10.93 -29.94 -4.74
CA GLY A 183 11.22 -31.35 -4.47
C GLY A 183 10.68 -31.84 -3.13
N ILE A 184 9.97 -31.01 -2.36
CA ILE A 184 9.47 -31.36 -1.01
C ILE A 184 8.04 -31.91 -1.07
N ASN A 185 7.80 -33.00 -0.34
CA ASN A 185 6.48 -33.57 -0.11
C ASN A 185 5.69 -32.74 0.91
N THR A 186 5.11 -31.62 0.45
CA THR A 186 4.35 -30.68 1.29
C THR A 186 3.15 -31.33 1.99
N LYS A 187 2.55 -32.40 1.43
CA LYS A 187 1.50 -33.18 2.09
C LYS A 187 2.03 -33.89 3.34
N PHE A 188 3.23 -34.46 3.27
CA PHE A 188 3.87 -35.12 4.41
C PHE A 188 4.36 -34.13 5.46
N VAL A 189 5.00 -33.02 5.05
CA VAL A 189 5.36 -31.90 5.95
C VAL A 189 4.13 -31.39 6.71
N ASN A 190 2.99 -31.26 6.04
CA ASN A 190 1.74 -30.86 6.66
C ASN A 190 1.25 -31.85 7.72
N ALA A 191 1.19 -33.15 7.40
CA ALA A 191 0.73 -34.19 8.33
C ALA A 191 1.63 -34.27 9.59
N VAL A 192 2.95 -34.22 9.39
CA VAL A 192 3.92 -34.21 10.51
C VAL A 192 3.73 -32.96 11.38
N TYR A 193 3.60 -31.76 10.81
CA TYR A 193 3.42 -30.56 11.62
C TYR A 193 2.04 -30.43 12.28
N ASP A 194 0.95 -30.95 11.70
CA ASP A 194 -0.35 -30.98 12.38
C ASP A 194 -0.33 -31.97 13.55
N ALA A 195 0.26 -33.17 13.37
CA ALA A 195 0.39 -34.16 14.44
C ALA A 195 1.26 -33.67 15.62
N LEU A 196 2.34 -32.91 15.34
CA LEU A 196 3.32 -32.45 16.33
C LEU A 196 2.69 -31.73 17.53
N LEU A 197 1.65 -30.91 17.32
CA LEU A 197 0.98 -30.16 18.39
C LEU A 197 0.25 -31.07 19.40
N TYR A 198 -0.15 -32.27 18.99
CA TYR A 198 -0.84 -33.25 19.83
C TYR A 198 0.11 -34.27 20.49
N THR A 199 1.41 -34.23 20.17
CA THR A 199 2.41 -35.11 20.78
C THR A 199 2.77 -34.68 22.21
N PRO A 200 3.21 -35.61 23.09
CA PRO A 200 3.72 -35.30 24.42
C PRO A 200 4.80 -34.21 24.44
N PRO A 201 4.87 -33.38 25.50
CA PRO A 201 5.73 -32.20 25.54
C PRO A 201 7.22 -32.51 25.40
N ASP A 202 7.67 -33.72 25.72
CA ASP A 202 9.09 -34.12 25.59
C ASP A 202 9.48 -34.46 24.14
N ILE A 203 8.53 -34.89 23.30
CA ILE A 203 8.72 -34.98 21.85
C ILE A 203 8.80 -33.57 21.26
N GLN A 204 7.89 -32.68 21.68
CA GLN A 204 7.90 -31.28 21.27
C GLN A 204 9.24 -30.58 21.63
N LYS A 205 9.76 -30.77 22.85
CA LYS A 205 11.10 -30.31 23.25
C LYS A 205 12.22 -30.95 22.42
N SER A 206 12.11 -32.24 22.08
CA SER A 206 13.11 -32.96 21.29
C SER A 206 13.24 -32.39 19.88
N VAL A 207 12.12 -32.09 19.21
CA VAL A 207 12.10 -31.40 17.91
C VAL A 207 12.80 -30.04 18.00
N LEU A 208 12.43 -29.21 18.99
CA LEU A 208 13.06 -27.91 19.18
C LEU A 208 14.58 -28.01 19.45
N ARG A 209 15.02 -29.02 20.21
CA ARG A 209 16.45 -29.29 20.46
C ARG A 209 17.19 -29.72 19.20
N GLY A 210 16.61 -30.59 18.37
CA GLY A 210 17.16 -30.95 17.06
C GLY A 210 17.33 -29.72 16.18
N ILE A 211 16.30 -28.87 16.11
CA ILE A 211 16.36 -27.62 15.33
C ILE A 211 17.45 -26.68 15.85
N ILE A 212 17.57 -26.49 17.17
CA ILE A 212 18.69 -25.74 17.78
C ILE A 212 20.04 -26.32 17.34
N ASN A 213 20.24 -27.64 17.46
CA ASN A 213 21.47 -28.30 17.03
C ASN A 213 21.77 -28.03 15.54
N SER A 214 20.75 -28.14 14.67
CA SER A 214 20.89 -27.91 13.22
C SER A 214 21.27 -26.46 12.88
N LEU A 215 20.76 -25.48 13.64
CA LEU A 215 21.03 -24.05 13.44
C LEU A 215 22.35 -23.56 14.07
N LEU A 216 22.90 -24.31 15.03
CA LEU A 216 24.16 -23.99 15.72
C LEU A 216 25.41 -24.59 15.05
N ARG A 217 25.29 -25.59 14.17
CA ARG A 217 26.44 -26.13 13.42
C ARG A 217 27.00 -25.03 12.50
N GLU A 218 28.21 -24.54 12.76
CA GLU A 218 28.85 -23.46 11.98
C GLU A 218 29.06 -23.89 10.52
N TRP A 219 28.22 -23.40 9.61
CA TRP A 219 28.34 -23.69 8.19
C TRP A 219 29.53 -22.93 7.56
N LYS A 220 30.52 -23.67 7.06
CA LYS A 220 31.78 -23.13 6.51
C LYS A 220 31.95 -23.36 4.99
N GLY A 221 30.94 -23.92 4.33
CA GLY A 221 30.90 -24.12 2.88
C GLY A 221 29.94 -23.17 2.15
N PRO A 222 29.80 -23.29 0.82
CA PRO A 222 28.67 -22.69 0.09
C PRO A 222 27.35 -23.30 0.58
N ARG A 223 26.22 -22.57 0.46
CA ARG A 223 24.89 -23.13 0.73
C ARG A 223 24.39 -23.92 -0.49
N THR A 224 23.82 -25.08 -0.24
CA THR A 224 23.19 -25.97 -1.22
C THR A 224 21.70 -25.65 -1.38
N LYS A 225 21.04 -26.22 -2.39
CA LYS A 225 19.58 -26.13 -2.51
C LYS A 225 18.82 -27.03 -1.53
N ASP A 226 19.46 -28.08 -1.01
CA ASP A 226 18.94 -28.88 0.10
C ASP A 226 18.95 -28.10 1.43
N ASP A 227 19.90 -27.17 1.64
CA ASP A 227 19.85 -26.24 2.79
C ASP A 227 18.64 -25.28 2.69
N LEU A 228 18.32 -24.81 1.48
CA LEU A 228 17.11 -23.99 1.26
C LEU A 228 15.83 -24.78 1.54
N ARG A 229 15.79 -26.07 1.17
CA ARG A 229 14.68 -26.98 1.47
C ARG A 229 14.52 -27.18 2.98
N ALA A 230 15.62 -27.35 3.71
CA ALA A 230 15.59 -27.41 5.17
C ALA A 230 15.05 -26.11 5.79
N TYR A 231 15.49 -24.92 5.35
CA TYR A 231 14.92 -23.65 5.80
C TYR A 231 13.43 -23.50 5.45
N PHE A 232 13.01 -23.91 4.25
CA PHE A 232 11.63 -23.87 3.78
C PHE A 232 10.71 -24.79 4.59
N VAL A 233 11.17 -25.98 5.00
CA VAL A 233 10.46 -26.86 5.92
C VAL A 233 10.42 -26.23 7.31
N LEU A 234 11.58 -25.90 7.90
CA LEU A 234 11.69 -25.45 9.29
C LEU A 234 10.84 -24.24 9.62
N VAL A 235 10.79 -23.23 8.73
CA VAL A 235 10.06 -21.98 9.01
C VAL A 235 8.55 -22.19 9.20
N GLN A 236 8.00 -23.31 8.69
CA GLN A 236 6.59 -23.65 8.82
C GLN A 236 6.21 -24.23 10.20
N ASN A 237 7.17 -24.70 11.01
CA ASN A 237 6.93 -25.37 12.29
C ASN A 237 5.96 -24.59 13.22
N PRO A 238 4.80 -25.16 13.59
CA PRO A 238 3.78 -24.46 14.37
C PRO A 238 4.15 -24.18 15.83
N GLN A 239 5.19 -24.83 16.38
CA GLN A 239 5.67 -24.58 17.73
C GLN A 239 6.12 -23.12 17.95
N TYR A 240 6.54 -22.45 16.87
CA TYR A 240 6.95 -21.03 16.85
C TYR A 240 5.83 -20.02 17.17
N THR A 241 4.65 -20.50 17.54
CA THR A 241 3.54 -19.66 18.03
C THR A 241 3.73 -19.26 19.51
N SER A 242 4.51 -20.01 20.30
CA SER A 242 4.75 -19.76 21.73
C SER A 242 6.00 -18.90 21.99
N THR A 243 5.90 -17.92 22.90
CA THR A 243 7.00 -17.00 23.30
C THR A 243 8.27 -17.74 23.73
N ALA A 244 8.14 -18.86 24.44
CA ALA A 244 9.25 -19.70 24.88
C ALA A 244 10.14 -20.23 23.74
N THR A 245 9.63 -20.25 22.50
CA THR A 245 10.35 -20.71 21.30
C THR A 245 10.92 -19.57 20.46
N TYR A 246 10.61 -18.31 20.78
CA TYR A 246 10.92 -17.16 19.91
C TYR A 246 12.41 -16.93 19.71
N VAL A 247 13.27 -17.33 20.66
CA VAL A 247 14.73 -17.30 20.47
C VAL A 247 15.14 -18.19 19.29
N ILE A 248 14.60 -19.41 19.22
CA ILE A 248 14.88 -20.38 18.16
C ILE A 248 14.35 -19.84 16.81
N PHE A 249 13.12 -19.33 16.82
CA PHE A 249 12.50 -18.75 15.62
C PHE A 249 13.29 -17.54 15.11
N ALA A 250 13.71 -16.63 15.99
CA ALA A 250 14.55 -15.50 15.62
C ALA A 250 15.84 -15.94 14.93
N HIS A 251 16.56 -16.91 15.51
CA HIS A 251 17.80 -17.44 14.90
C HIS A 251 17.56 -18.06 13.52
N LEU A 252 16.46 -18.80 13.32
CA LEU A 252 16.05 -19.30 12.01
C LEU A 252 15.76 -18.16 11.02
N LEU A 253 14.94 -17.19 11.42
CA LEU A 253 14.58 -16.03 10.59
C LEU A 253 15.80 -15.21 10.19
N ARG A 254 16.79 -15.05 11.09
CA ARG A 254 18.08 -14.40 10.79
C ARG A 254 18.88 -15.17 9.73
N GLN A 255 18.88 -16.50 9.75
CA GLN A 255 19.58 -17.31 8.74
C GLN A 255 18.92 -17.23 7.36
N ILE A 256 17.60 -17.08 7.31
CA ILE A 256 16.84 -16.87 6.06
C ILE A 256 17.00 -15.42 5.56
N ALA A 257 16.91 -14.43 6.44
CA ALA A 257 17.09 -13.00 6.14
C ALA A 257 18.52 -12.60 5.74
N GLY A 258 19.49 -13.51 5.91
CA GLY A 258 20.89 -13.41 5.47
C GLY A 258 21.26 -14.33 4.30
N LEU A 259 20.29 -14.97 3.63
CA LEU A 259 20.51 -15.63 2.34
C LEU A 259 20.84 -14.63 1.23
N ALA A 260 21.44 -15.11 0.14
CA ALA A 260 21.63 -14.33 -1.07
C ALA A 260 20.30 -14.11 -1.83
N GLU A 261 20.21 -13.03 -2.60
CA GLU A 261 19.03 -12.69 -3.41
C GLU A 261 18.63 -13.84 -4.36
N ALA A 262 19.62 -14.51 -4.96
CA ALA A 262 19.42 -15.68 -5.82
C ALA A 262 18.79 -16.87 -5.08
N ASP A 263 18.94 -16.99 -3.76
CA ASP A 263 18.30 -18.03 -2.94
C ASP A 263 16.93 -17.58 -2.42
N HIS A 264 16.76 -16.29 -2.11
CA HIS A 264 15.45 -15.69 -1.83
C HIS A 264 14.48 -15.92 -2.99
N HIS A 265 14.95 -15.83 -4.25
CA HIS A 265 14.13 -16.10 -5.42
C HIS A 265 13.53 -17.53 -5.44
N PHE A 266 14.31 -18.56 -5.05
CA PHE A 266 13.77 -19.93 -4.90
C PHE A 266 12.73 -19.99 -3.77
N LEU A 267 13.05 -19.45 -2.59
CA LEU A 267 12.12 -19.47 -1.46
C LEU A 267 10.79 -18.76 -1.78
N VAL A 268 10.83 -17.61 -2.47
CA VAL A 268 9.64 -16.89 -2.95
C VAL A 268 8.79 -17.77 -3.86
N HIS A 269 9.38 -18.42 -4.86
CA HIS A 269 8.65 -19.31 -5.77
C HIS A 269 8.15 -20.60 -5.10
N TRP A 270 8.83 -21.09 -4.06
CA TRP A 270 8.37 -22.26 -3.29
C TRP A 270 7.27 -21.89 -2.29
N PHE A 271 7.34 -20.74 -1.62
CA PHE A 271 6.24 -20.20 -0.79
C PHE A 271 4.97 -19.97 -1.62
N LYS A 272 5.11 -19.60 -2.90
CA LYS A 272 4.00 -19.49 -3.86
C LYS A 272 3.18 -20.78 -4.02
N LYS A 273 3.76 -21.94 -3.69
CA LYS A 273 3.12 -23.27 -3.80
C LYS A 273 2.46 -23.74 -2.50
N LEU A 274 2.50 -22.96 -1.42
CA LEU A 274 1.80 -23.30 -0.17
C LEU A 274 0.29 -23.11 -0.31
N SER A 275 -0.48 -24.01 0.30
CA SER A 275 -1.92 -23.84 0.45
C SER A 275 -2.26 -22.58 1.26
N GLN A 276 -3.31 -21.86 0.87
CA GLN A 276 -3.75 -20.60 1.50
C GLN A 276 -3.77 -20.63 3.04
N ARG A 277 -4.33 -21.69 3.65
CA ARG A 277 -4.35 -21.87 5.12
C ARG A 277 -2.95 -21.83 5.75
N ARG A 278 -1.99 -22.58 5.19
CA ARG A 278 -0.60 -22.63 5.69
C ARG A 278 0.13 -21.32 5.47
N PHE A 279 -0.09 -20.71 4.30
CA PHE A 279 0.50 -19.43 3.96
C PHE A 279 0.03 -18.33 4.93
N LYS A 280 -1.28 -18.26 5.21
CA LYS A 280 -1.85 -17.34 6.20
C LYS A 280 -1.32 -17.61 7.61
N GLN A 281 -1.33 -18.85 8.08
CA GLN A 281 -0.78 -19.25 9.38
C GLN A 281 0.70 -18.87 9.57
N LEU A 282 1.49 -18.82 8.50
CA LEU A 282 2.89 -18.40 8.55
C LEU A 282 3.05 -16.87 8.60
N VAL A 283 2.22 -16.14 7.85
CA VAL A 283 2.13 -14.67 7.89
C VAL A 283 1.67 -14.20 9.27
N GLU A 284 0.57 -14.74 9.79
CA GLU A 284 0.03 -14.46 11.13
C GLU A 284 1.09 -14.66 12.23
N ARG A 285 1.86 -15.76 12.16
CA ARG A 285 2.90 -16.08 13.15
C ARG A 285 4.08 -15.09 13.12
N LEU A 286 4.48 -14.64 11.92
CA LEU A 286 5.51 -13.61 11.75
C LEU A 286 5.04 -12.24 12.26
N LEU A 287 3.78 -11.88 12.00
CA LEU A 287 3.16 -10.66 12.52
C LEU A 287 3.09 -10.70 14.06
N GLN A 288 2.59 -11.80 14.63
CA GLN A 288 2.52 -12.01 16.08
C GLN A 288 3.90 -11.96 16.75
N PHE A 289 4.93 -12.56 16.14
CA PHE A 289 6.31 -12.49 16.61
C PHE A 289 6.81 -11.03 16.66
N ILE A 290 6.52 -10.21 15.64
CA ILE A 290 6.86 -8.78 15.63
C ILE A 290 6.08 -8.04 16.73
N SER A 291 4.76 -8.24 16.82
CA SER A 291 3.88 -7.59 17.79
C SER A 291 4.27 -7.86 19.24
N THR A 292 4.44 -9.14 19.61
CA THR A 292 4.86 -9.52 20.96
C THR A 292 6.32 -9.15 21.24
N ARG A 293 7.15 -8.92 20.21
CA ARG A 293 8.51 -8.40 20.40
C ARG A 293 8.54 -6.88 20.64
N LEU A 294 7.63 -6.12 20.04
CA LEU A 294 7.44 -4.69 20.31
C LEU A 294 6.76 -4.46 21.66
N PHE A 295 5.67 -5.18 21.93
CA PHE A 295 4.82 -5.02 23.10
C PHE A 295 4.73 -6.36 23.88
N PRO A 296 5.80 -6.78 24.58
CA PRO A 296 5.79 -8.01 25.37
C PRO A 296 4.95 -7.85 26.64
N ALA A 297 3.92 -8.70 26.80
CA ALA A 297 3.07 -8.72 27.99
C ALA A 297 3.86 -9.04 29.29
N ARG A 298 5.03 -9.70 29.15
CA ARG A 298 6.01 -9.94 30.23
C ARG A 298 7.41 -9.67 29.68
N PRO A 299 7.97 -8.46 29.88
CA PRO A 299 9.27 -8.09 29.32
C PRO A 299 10.43 -9.02 29.73
N GLU A 300 10.35 -9.61 30.93
CA GLU A 300 11.37 -10.50 31.50
C GLU A 300 11.48 -11.86 30.78
N GLU A 301 10.42 -12.32 30.10
CA GLU A 301 10.46 -13.60 29.36
C GLU A 301 11.28 -13.52 28.06
N LEU A 302 11.67 -12.33 27.59
CA LEU A 302 12.39 -12.12 26.34
C LEU A 302 13.75 -11.42 26.55
N PRO A 303 14.79 -11.72 25.74
CA PRO A 303 16.08 -11.03 25.83
C PRO A 303 15.96 -9.51 25.65
N PRO A 304 16.74 -8.67 26.37
CA PRO A 304 16.67 -7.21 26.26
C PRO A 304 16.83 -6.70 24.82
N MET A 305 16.05 -5.70 24.43
CA MET A 305 15.97 -5.23 23.03
C MET A 305 17.35 -4.85 22.46
N ALA A 306 18.19 -4.16 23.24
CA ALA A 306 19.54 -3.74 22.83
C ALA A 306 20.46 -4.90 22.41
N LYS A 307 20.28 -6.12 22.95
CA LYS A 307 21.07 -7.32 22.60
C LYS A 307 20.49 -8.11 21.43
N CYS A 308 19.26 -7.80 21.01
CA CYS A 308 18.47 -8.59 20.06
C CYS A 308 17.67 -7.70 19.09
N SER A 309 18.23 -6.53 18.74
CA SER A 309 17.68 -5.56 17.79
C SER A 309 17.48 -6.12 16.39
N TRP A 310 18.21 -7.19 16.03
CA TRP A 310 18.13 -7.89 14.75
C TRP A 310 16.89 -8.80 14.60
N TRP A 311 16.10 -9.04 15.66
CA TRP A 311 14.91 -9.92 15.60
C TRP A 311 13.84 -9.39 14.64
N ILE A 312 13.36 -8.16 14.87
CA ILE A 312 12.32 -7.53 14.04
C ILE A 312 12.77 -7.34 12.59
N PRO A 313 13.98 -6.81 12.29
CA PRO A 313 14.51 -6.75 10.92
C PRO A 313 14.56 -8.10 10.20
N SER A 314 14.89 -9.19 10.93
CA SER A 314 14.92 -10.53 10.34
C SER A 314 13.52 -11.03 10.00
N ALA A 315 12.55 -10.83 10.91
CA ALA A 315 11.15 -11.19 10.68
C ALA A 315 10.53 -10.39 9.52
N ALA A 316 10.74 -9.07 9.48
CA ALA A 316 10.24 -8.21 8.40
C ALA A 316 10.81 -8.59 7.03
N ARG A 317 12.10 -8.96 6.95
CA ARG A 317 12.71 -9.49 5.72
C ARG A 317 12.11 -10.82 5.26
N VAL A 318 11.88 -11.78 6.17
CA VAL A 318 11.25 -13.05 5.80
C VAL A 318 9.78 -12.85 5.40
N LEU A 319 9.06 -11.96 6.07
CA LEU A 319 7.70 -11.59 5.71
C LEU A 319 7.64 -10.88 4.35
N ALA A 320 8.68 -10.14 3.94
CA ALA A 320 8.79 -9.58 2.59
C ALA A 320 8.89 -10.66 1.49
N LEU A 321 9.55 -11.80 1.77
CA LEU A 321 9.56 -12.95 0.85
C LEU A 321 8.16 -13.53 0.65
N LEU A 322 7.35 -13.55 1.72
CA LEU A 322 5.95 -13.97 1.65
C LEU A 322 5.11 -12.93 0.89
N ASN A 323 5.25 -11.63 1.16
CA ASN A 323 4.54 -10.60 0.38
C ASN A 323 4.91 -10.65 -1.12
N ALA A 324 6.17 -10.96 -1.46
CA ALA A 324 6.59 -11.19 -2.85
C ALA A 324 5.95 -12.46 -3.44
N ALA A 325 5.90 -13.57 -2.72
CA ALA A 325 5.23 -14.80 -3.15
C ALA A 325 3.71 -14.61 -3.35
N ASN A 326 3.08 -13.81 -2.49
CA ASN A 326 1.68 -13.43 -2.63
C ASN A 326 1.46 -12.57 -3.89
N SER A 327 2.32 -11.57 -4.11
CA SER A 327 2.22 -10.62 -5.23
C SER A 327 2.57 -11.24 -6.59
N LEU A 328 3.37 -12.32 -6.61
CA LEU A 328 3.64 -13.12 -7.81
C LEU A 328 2.52 -14.12 -8.12
N SER A 329 1.46 -14.20 -7.31
CA SER A 329 0.31 -15.08 -7.54
C SER A 329 -0.85 -14.33 -8.19
N THR A 330 -1.55 -15.00 -9.09
CA THR A 330 -2.70 -14.45 -9.82
C THR A 330 -3.79 -15.53 -9.84
N PRO A 331 -4.85 -15.41 -9.02
CA PRO A 331 -5.05 -14.40 -7.97
C PRO A 331 -4.01 -14.51 -6.82
N PRO A 332 -3.88 -13.48 -5.97
CA PRO A 332 -3.10 -13.55 -4.73
C PRO A 332 -3.54 -14.70 -3.81
N ILE A 333 -2.62 -15.20 -2.99
CA ILE A 333 -2.84 -16.33 -2.07
C ILE A 333 -3.70 -15.90 -0.89
N ILE A 334 -3.43 -14.71 -0.33
CA ILE A 334 -4.19 -14.08 0.77
C ILE A 334 -4.37 -12.58 0.47
N SER A 335 -5.24 -11.90 1.23
CA SER A 335 -5.43 -10.46 1.07
C SER A 335 -4.14 -9.69 1.36
N PHE A 336 -3.97 -8.52 0.76
CA PHE A 336 -2.90 -7.62 1.20
C PHE A 336 -3.13 -7.07 2.61
N THR A 337 -4.40 -7.02 3.06
CA THR A 337 -4.76 -6.62 4.44
C THR A 337 -4.35 -7.67 5.47
N ASP A 338 -4.23 -8.94 5.09
CA ASP A 338 -3.72 -10.02 5.96
C ASP A 338 -2.22 -9.85 6.32
N PHE A 339 -1.51 -8.93 5.67
CA PHE A 339 -0.13 -8.57 6.00
C PHE A 339 -0.02 -7.38 6.97
N TYR A 340 -1.10 -6.67 7.28
CA TYR A 340 -1.07 -5.51 8.17
C TYR A 340 -0.78 -5.92 9.62
N ASN A 341 0.08 -5.15 10.29
CA ASN A 341 0.30 -5.28 11.73
C ASN A 341 -0.29 -4.08 12.48
N HIS A 342 -1.51 -4.25 12.99
CA HIS A 342 -2.22 -3.22 13.76
C HIS A 342 -1.52 -2.80 15.07
N THR A 343 -0.55 -3.56 15.60
CA THR A 343 0.24 -3.06 16.74
C THR A 343 1.20 -1.92 16.35
N LEU A 344 1.46 -1.72 15.05
CA LEU A 344 2.16 -0.55 14.54
C LEU A 344 1.28 0.71 14.54
N ASP A 345 -0.03 0.58 14.77
CA ASP A 345 -0.94 1.71 14.98
C ASP A 345 -0.66 2.41 16.34
N HIS A 346 0.26 1.87 17.16
CA HIS A 346 0.64 2.39 18.49
C HIS A 346 2.11 2.87 18.60
N ILE A 347 2.92 2.79 17.54
CA ILE A 347 4.30 3.32 17.54
C ILE A 347 4.33 4.78 17.03
N ASP A 348 5.40 5.54 17.35
CA ASP A 348 5.62 6.81 16.65
C ASP A 348 6.13 6.57 15.23
N ILE A 349 5.18 6.38 14.32
CA ILE A 349 5.47 6.22 12.90
C ILE A 349 6.15 7.46 12.28
N MET A 350 6.08 8.65 12.89
CA MET A 350 6.81 9.81 12.36
C MET A 350 8.29 9.76 12.67
N GLU A 351 8.72 9.20 13.82
CA GLU A 351 10.14 8.91 14.05
C GLU A 351 10.64 7.85 13.07
N ASP A 352 9.86 6.79 12.82
CA ASP A 352 10.18 5.74 11.85
C ASP A 352 10.27 6.29 10.42
N TYR A 353 9.29 7.11 10.00
CA TYR A 353 9.25 7.75 8.69
C TYR A 353 10.37 8.78 8.50
N HIS A 354 10.70 9.58 9.52
CA HIS A 354 11.87 10.47 9.44
C HIS A 354 13.19 9.70 9.45
N THR A 355 13.29 8.57 10.15
CA THR A 355 14.44 7.65 10.08
C THR A 355 14.58 7.03 8.67
N TRP A 356 13.46 6.75 8.01
CA TRP A 356 13.43 6.28 6.62
C TRP A 356 13.78 7.37 5.60
N GLN A 357 13.25 8.59 5.75
CA GLN A 357 13.62 9.75 4.92
C GLN A 357 15.12 10.09 5.03
N THR A 358 15.72 9.88 6.20
CA THR A 358 17.14 10.17 6.48
C THR A 358 18.07 8.95 6.34
N HIS A 359 17.57 7.82 5.83
CA HIS A 359 18.26 6.52 5.88
C HIS A 359 19.64 6.48 5.19
N GLY A 360 19.93 7.41 4.26
CA GLY A 360 21.27 7.60 3.69
C GLY A 360 22.36 7.94 4.72
N ASN A 361 21.97 8.37 5.93
CA ASN A 361 22.87 8.71 7.04
C ASN A 361 22.78 7.74 8.23
N SER A 362 21.94 6.68 8.21
CA SER A 362 21.86 5.76 9.36
C SER A 362 21.46 4.32 9.01
N ASN A 363 22.20 3.35 9.55
CA ASN A 363 21.89 1.91 9.47
C ASN A 363 20.72 1.49 10.40
N ARG A 364 19.79 2.39 10.73
CA ARG A 364 18.64 2.10 11.61
C ARG A 364 17.51 1.47 10.80
N PHE A 365 17.03 0.32 11.25
CA PHE A 365 15.81 -0.31 10.72
C PHE A 365 14.60 0.64 10.83
N SER A 366 13.70 0.56 9.86
CA SER A 366 12.41 1.24 9.89
C SER A 366 11.33 0.37 9.24
N PHE A 367 10.11 0.43 9.75
CA PHE A 367 8.93 -0.24 9.18
C PHE A 367 8.47 0.38 7.85
N CYS A 368 8.75 1.66 7.59
CA CYS A 368 8.56 2.28 6.28
C CYS A 368 9.39 1.64 5.15
N GLN A 369 10.43 0.84 5.46
CA GLN A 369 11.10 -0.01 4.48
C GLN A 369 10.26 -1.21 4.03
N PHE A 370 9.24 -1.58 4.81
CA PHE A 370 8.37 -2.74 4.62
C PHE A 370 6.90 -2.31 4.61
N PRO A 371 6.47 -1.41 3.68
CA PRO A 371 5.18 -0.73 3.74
C PRO A 371 3.96 -1.65 3.63
N PHE A 372 4.13 -2.91 3.21
CA PHE A 372 3.05 -3.91 3.24
C PHE A 372 2.66 -4.35 4.67
N ILE A 373 3.49 -4.07 5.69
CA ILE A 373 3.20 -4.34 7.11
C ILE A 373 2.41 -3.19 7.76
N LEU A 374 2.55 -1.96 7.24
CA LEU A 374 1.87 -0.78 7.78
C LEU A 374 0.38 -0.80 7.38
N SER A 375 -0.51 -0.55 8.35
CA SER A 375 -1.95 -0.45 8.10
C SER A 375 -2.30 0.79 7.24
N ALA A 376 -3.46 0.77 6.58
CA ALA A 376 -3.98 1.92 5.85
C ALA A 376 -4.17 3.16 6.75
N ALA A 377 -4.54 2.95 8.03
CA ALA A 377 -4.68 4.01 9.03
C ALA A 377 -3.32 4.67 9.36
N VAL A 378 -2.26 3.87 9.55
CA VAL A 378 -0.90 4.37 9.79
C VAL A 378 -0.37 5.13 8.57
N LYS A 379 -0.64 4.66 7.35
CA LYS A 379 -0.26 5.36 6.11
C LYS A 379 -0.99 6.69 5.93
N LYS A 380 -2.30 6.73 6.20
CA LYS A 380 -3.08 7.99 6.28
C LYS A 380 -2.42 8.96 7.27
N ALA A 381 -2.09 8.50 8.47
CA ALA A 381 -1.47 9.34 9.50
C ALA A 381 -0.10 9.90 9.08
N VAL A 382 0.75 9.10 8.42
CA VAL A 382 2.03 9.58 7.86
C VAL A 382 1.80 10.65 6.79
N ILE A 383 0.90 10.41 5.84
CA ILE A 383 0.62 11.35 4.74
C ILE A 383 0.03 12.67 5.26
N GLN A 384 -0.92 12.59 6.19
CA GLN A 384 -1.54 13.76 6.80
C GLN A 384 -0.51 14.58 7.60
N ARG A 385 0.30 13.93 8.47
CA ARG A 385 1.32 14.64 9.26
C ARG A 385 2.43 15.22 8.38
N ASP A 386 2.82 14.53 7.31
CA ASP A 386 3.79 15.03 6.32
C ASP A 386 3.22 16.24 5.54
N SER A 387 1.94 16.21 5.13
CA SER A 387 1.30 17.35 4.47
C SER A 387 1.13 18.55 5.41
N GLU A 388 0.70 18.35 6.65
CA GLU A 388 0.60 19.40 7.68
C GLU A 388 1.97 20.03 7.97
N GLN A 389 3.03 19.22 8.12
CA GLN A 389 4.40 19.73 8.25
C GLN A 389 4.83 20.54 7.01
N GLN A 390 4.51 20.08 5.79
CA GLN A 390 4.81 20.81 4.56
C GLN A 390 4.04 22.14 4.46
N MET A 391 2.75 22.18 4.82
CA MET A 391 1.95 23.42 4.90
C MET A 391 2.58 24.44 5.84
N ILE A 392 2.94 24.03 7.06
CA ILE A 392 3.56 24.92 8.06
C ILE A 392 4.92 25.44 7.55
N ARG A 393 5.74 24.58 6.92
CA ARG A 393 7.02 24.97 6.31
C ARG A 393 6.83 26.01 5.20
N MET A 394 5.90 25.79 4.28
CA MET A 394 5.63 26.70 3.13
C MET A 394 5.01 28.04 3.56
N ALA A 395 4.10 28.04 4.53
CA ALA A 395 3.55 29.24 5.13
C ALA A 395 4.63 30.06 5.85
N ARG A 396 5.46 29.41 6.67
CA ARG A 396 6.59 30.03 7.39
C ARG A 396 7.64 30.60 6.43
N GLN A 397 7.99 29.88 5.37
CA GLN A 397 8.93 30.37 4.35
C GLN A 397 8.39 31.63 3.66
N SER A 398 7.12 31.60 3.22
CA SER A 398 6.45 32.76 2.60
C SER A 398 6.42 33.99 3.50
N LEU A 399 6.25 33.79 4.81
CA LEU A 399 6.29 34.86 5.81
C LEU A 399 7.72 35.44 5.95
N VAL A 400 8.73 34.57 6.09
CA VAL A 400 10.14 34.98 6.19
C VAL A 400 10.59 35.74 4.94
N ASP A 401 10.21 35.28 3.75
CA ASP A 401 10.57 35.94 2.48
C ASP A 401 9.97 37.36 2.37
N LYS A 402 8.71 37.55 2.78
CA LYS A 402 8.07 38.89 2.81
C LYS A 402 8.68 39.81 3.87
N VAL A 403 8.96 39.30 5.06
CA VAL A 403 9.60 40.05 6.15
C VAL A 403 11.04 40.47 5.78
N SER A 404 11.81 39.56 5.18
CA SER A 404 13.16 39.83 4.66
C SER A 404 13.14 40.97 3.62
N ARG A 405 12.16 40.96 2.71
CA ARG A 405 11.92 42.02 1.72
C ARG A 405 11.28 43.30 2.28
N ARG A 406 11.09 43.40 3.61
CA ARG A 406 10.43 44.52 4.31
C ARG A 406 9.03 44.88 3.78
N GLN A 407 8.33 43.90 3.20
CA GLN A 407 6.99 44.09 2.65
C GLN A 407 5.92 44.03 3.76
N ARG A 408 4.76 44.65 3.54
CA ARG A 408 3.61 44.50 4.45
C ARG A 408 3.18 43.04 4.50
N VAL A 409 3.06 42.53 5.72
CA VAL A 409 2.58 41.18 6.02
C VAL A 409 1.05 41.22 6.06
N ASP A 410 0.42 40.26 5.39
CA ASP A 410 -1.03 40.03 5.40
C ASP A 410 -1.23 38.53 5.68
N MET A 411 -2.04 38.20 6.68
CA MET A 411 -2.29 36.83 7.13
C MET A 411 -2.86 35.93 6.02
N SER A 412 -3.42 36.50 4.94
CA SER A 412 -3.80 35.73 3.75
C SER A 412 -2.63 34.93 3.16
N LEU A 413 -1.38 35.41 3.26
CA LEU A 413 -0.18 34.78 2.66
C LEU A 413 0.12 33.37 3.19
N LEU A 414 -0.43 33.01 4.36
CA LEU A 414 -0.24 31.72 5.02
C LEU A 414 -1.10 30.61 4.39
N PHE A 415 -2.12 30.99 3.61
CA PHE A 415 -3.12 30.09 3.03
C PHE A 415 -3.06 30.09 1.50
N LEU A 416 -3.43 28.97 0.89
CA LEU A 416 -3.83 28.91 -0.52
C LEU A 416 -5.29 29.38 -0.60
N ASN A 417 -5.49 30.69 -0.74
CA ASN A 417 -6.82 31.26 -0.88
C ASN A 417 -7.27 31.15 -2.34
N ILE A 418 -8.38 30.46 -2.60
CA ILE A 418 -9.00 30.29 -3.93
C ILE A 418 -10.30 31.11 -3.97
N ARG A 419 -10.39 32.07 -4.89
CA ARG A 419 -11.54 32.96 -5.07
C ARG A 419 -12.25 32.64 -6.38
N VAL A 420 -13.51 32.23 -6.29
CA VAL A 420 -14.28 31.68 -7.41
C VAL A 420 -15.69 32.24 -7.48
N ARG A 421 -16.27 32.34 -8.68
CA ARG A 421 -17.66 32.71 -8.91
C ARG A 421 -18.44 31.46 -9.31
N ARG A 422 -19.59 31.18 -8.68
CA ARG A 422 -20.41 29.99 -8.97
C ARG A 422 -20.69 29.78 -10.49
N PRO A 423 -21.01 30.82 -11.31
CA PRO A 423 -21.24 30.63 -12.74
C PRO A 423 -19.98 30.35 -13.60
N GLN A 424 -18.77 30.55 -13.08
CA GLN A 424 -17.50 30.34 -13.81
C GLN A 424 -16.53 29.43 -13.03
N LEU A 425 -17.08 28.51 -12.23
CA LEU A 425 -16.38 27.72 -11.21
C LEU A 425 -15.10 27.04 -11.72
N VAL A 426 -15.17 26.28 -12.81
CA VAL A 426 -14.02 25.56 -13.39
C VAL A 426 -12.97 26.53 -13.93
N SER A 427 -13.39 27.57 -14.66
CA SER A 427 -12.48 28.57 -15.24
C SER A 427 -11.73 29.36 -14.16
N ASP A 428 -12.43 29.86 -13.14
CA ASP A 428 -11.82 30.59 -12.03
C ASP A 428 -10.85 29.69 -11.25
N SER A 429 -11.21 28.41 -11.05
CA SER A 429 -10.36 27.44 -10.34
C SER A 429 -9.11 27.08 -11.14
N LEU A 430 -9.21 26.91 -12.46
CA LEU A 430 -8.08 26.69 -13.37
C LEU A 430 -7.10 27.86 -13.32
N ASP A 431 -7.63 29.08 -13.42
CA ASP A 431 -6.86 30.32 -13.38
C ASP A 431 -6.14 30.50 -12.03
N GLU A 432 -6.87 30.38 -10.93
CA GLU A 432 -6.35 30.55 -9.57
C GLU A 432 -5.23 29.55 -9.26
N LEU A 433 -5.44 28.27 -9.55
CA LEU A 433 -4.45 27.21 -9.28
C LEU A 433 -3.23 27.32 -10.21
N THR A 434 -3.42 27.72 -11.46
CA THR A 434 -2.30 27.95 -12.41
C THR A 434 -1.45 29.14 -11.98
N ARG A 435 -2.07 30.24 -11.54
CA ARG A 435 -1.39 31.43 -11.00
C ARG A 435 -0.68 31.13 -9.68
N LYS A 436 -1.31 30.35 -8.79
CA LYS A 436 -0.84 30.05 -7.42
C LYS A 436 -0.05 28.75 -7.31
N ARG A 437 0.56 28.28 -8.42
CA ARG A 437 1.31 27.01 -8.51
C ARG A 437 2.40 26.78 -7.45
N VAL A 438 2.95 27.86 -6.86
CA VAL A 438 3.97 27.79 -5.79
C VAL A 438 3.32 27.64 -4.40
N ASP A 439 2.10 28.13 -4.24
CA ASP A 439 1.33 28.14 -3.00
C ASP A 439 0.46 26.87 -2.83
N LEU A 440 0.43 25.97 -3.81
CA LEU A 440 -0.37 24.72 -3.80
C LEU A 440 -0.14 23.85 -2.54
N LYS A 441 1.03 23.97 -1.91
CA LYS A 441 1.40 23.24 -0.69
C LYS A 441 1.04 23.96 0.62
N LYS A 442 0.34 25.11 0.59
CA LYS A 442 -0.21 25.78 1.78
C LYS A 442 -1.58 25.20 2.16
N LYS A 443 -2.10 25.57 3.35
CA LYS A 443 -3.45 25.17 3.75
C LYS A 443 -4.49 25.84 2.87
N LEU A 444 -5.36 25.05 2.24
CA LEU A 444 -6.42 25.52 1.34
C LEU A 444 -7.50 26.29 2.12
N LYS A 445 -8.01 27.37 1.51
CA LYS A 445 -9.24 28.07 1.88
C LYS A 445 -9.96 28.53 0.61
N VAL A 446 -11.28 28.36 0.54
CA VAL A 446 -12.09 28.83 -0.59
C VAL A 446 -12.94 30.03 -0.19
N THR A 447 -13.26 30.91 -1.14
CA THR A 447 -14.20 32.02 -0.97
C THR A 447 -15.01 32.21 -2.25
N PHE A 448 -16.33 32.06 -2.15
CA PHE A 448 -17.23 32.41 -3.24
C PHE A 448 -17.40 33.94 -3.31
N VAL A 449 -17.21 34.51 -4.51
CA VAL A 449 -17.21 35.96 -4.70
C VAL A 449 -18.64 36.50 -4.60
N GLY A 450 -18.89 37.33 -3.58
CA GLY A 450 -20.20 37.91 -3.27
C GLY A 450 -20.89 37.29 -2.06
N GLU A 451 -20.37 36.19 -1.52
CA GLU A 451 -20.96 35.46 -0.39
C GLU A 451 -20.23 35.77 0.93
N ALA A 452 -21.00 35.95 2.00
CA ALA A 452 -20.47 36.17 3.34
C ALA A 452 -20.22 34.83 4.05
N GLY A 453 -18.97 34.38 4.08
CA GLY A 453 -18.59 33.14 4.75
C GLY A 453 -17.12 33.08 5.15
N LEU A 454 -16.85 32.48 6.32
CA LEU A 454 -15.50 32.12 6.76
C LEU A 454 -15.31 30.62 6.55
N ASP A 455 -14.33 30.25 5.70
CA ASP A 455 -14.10 28.84 5.39
C ASP A 455 -13.42 28.09 6.55
N MET A 456 -14.23 27.38 7.31
CA MET A 456 -13.84 26.40 8.33
C MET A 456 -13.78 24.97 7.77
N GLY A 457 -13.70 24.82 6.44
CA GLY A 457 -13.66 23.56 5.70
C GLY A 457 -14.92 23.29 4.87
N GLY A 458 -16.06 23.88 5.25
CA GLY A 458 -17.34 23.69 4.56
C GLY A 458 -17.37 24.24 3.13
N LEU A 459 -16.80 25.43 2.90
CA LEU A 459 -16.75 26.04 1.56
C LEU A 459 -15.72 25.33 0.68
N THR A 460 -14.61 24.88 1.27
CA THR A 460 -13.66 23.99 0.58
C THR A 460 -14.32 22.67 0.16
N LYS A 461 -15.12 22.01 1.02
CA LYS A 461 -15.82 20.76 0.66
C LYS A 461 -16.86 20.99 -0.43
N GLU A 462 -17.63 22.08 -0.35
CA GLU A 462 -18.61 22.47 -1.38
C GLU A 462 -17.93 22.71 -2.74
N TRP A 463 -16.83 23.46 -2.76
CA TRP A 463 -16.05 23.74 -3.97
C TRP A 463 -15.55 22.49 -4.68
N PHE A 464 -15.02 21.52 -3.93
CA PHE A 464 -14.65 20.22 -4.49
C PHE A 464 -15.87 19.47 -5.06
N LEU A 465 -16.97 19.39 -4.30
CA LEU A 465 -18.18 18.68 -4.73
C LEU A 465 -18.75 19.25 -6.05
N LEU A 466 -18.84 20.58 -6.15
CA LEU A 466 -19.35 21.26 -7.35
C LEU A 466 -18.38 21.12 -8.55
N LEU A 467 -17.07 21.27 -8.34
CA LEU A 467 -16.08 21.10 -9.42
C LEU A 467 -16.09 19.68 -9.99
N ILE A 468 -16.06 18.66 -9.14
CA ILE A 468 -16.04 17.26 -9.58
C ILE A 468 -17.34 16.93 -10.34
N ARG A 469 -18.50 17.34 -9.83
CA ARG A 469 -19.79 17.14 -10.54
C ARG A 469 -19.83 17.82 -11.91
N GLN A 470 -19.25 19.02 -12.05
CA GLN A 470 -19.22 19.73 -13.34
C GLN A 470 -18.22 19.11 -14.34
N ILE A 471 -17.04 18.70 -13.89
CA ILE A 471 -15.97 18.19 -14.76
C ILE A 471 -16.22 16.73 -15.22
N PHE A 472 -16.85 15.92 -14.38
CA PHE A 472 -17.21 14.54 -14.71
C PHE A 472 -18.59 14.41 -15.38
N HIS A 473 -19.28 15.53 -15.64
CA HIS A 473 -20.49 15.53 -16.46
C HIS A 473 -20.16 15.12 -17.90
N THR A 474 -21.04 14.33 -18.54
CA THR A 474 -20.76 13.78 -19.88
C THR A 474 -20.55 14.89 -20.93
N ASP A 475 -21.31 15.98 -20.83
CA ASP A 475 -21.21 17.14 -21.72
C ASP A 475 -19.88 17.90 -21.62
N TYR A 476 -19.09 17.69 -20.55
CA TYR A 476 -17.75 18.27 -20.42
C TYR A 476 -16.71 17.51 -21.27
N GLY A 477 -17.01 16.26 -21.67
CA GLY A 477 -16.21 15.49 -22.63
C GLY A 477 -14.83 14.98 -22.17
N MET A 478 -14.32 15.42 -21.02
CA MET A 478 -13.03 14.97 -20.46
C MET A 478 -13.01 13.49 -20.04
N PHE A 479 -14.16 12.98 -19.59
CA PHE A 479 -14.29 11.61 -19.10
C PHE A 479 -15.54 10.96 -19.68
N THR A 480 -15.45 9.66 -19.95
CA THR A 480 -16.56 8.84 -20.42
C THR A 480 -17.03 7.95 -19.27
N TYR A 481 -18.32 7.97 -18.96
CA TYR A 481 -18.91 7.06 -17.98
C TYR A 481 -19.13 5.67 -18.59
N LEU A 482 -18.38 4.68 -18.10
CA LEU A 482 -18.48 3.29 -18.50
C LEU A 482 -19.59 2.62 -17.67
N LYS A 483 -20.74 2.37 -18.31
CA LYS A 483 -21.95 1.88 -17.65
C LYS A 483 -21.76 0.53 -16.96
N ASP A 484 -21.05 -0.39 -17.61
CA ASP A 484 -20.93 -1.79 -17.19
C ASP A 484 -20.02 -1.97 -15.96
N SER A 485 -19.10 -1.03 -15.74
CA SER A 485 -18.16 -0.98 -14.61
C SER A 485 -18.46 0.17 -13.62
N HIS A 486 -19.54 0.94 -13.87
CA HIS A 486 -19.98 2.11 -13.10
C HIS A 486 -18.86 3.13 -12.78
N CYS A 487 -17.86 3.25 -13.64
CA CYS A 487 -16.68 4.10 -13.44
C CYS A 487 -16.47 5.10 -14.58
N HIS A 488 -15.67 6.12 -14.33
CA HIS A 488 -15.25 7.09 -15.34
C HIS A 488 -13.90 6.67 -15.92
N TRP A 489 -13.73 6.84 -17.23
CA TRP A 489 -12.47 6.62 -17.92
C TRP A 489 -12.04 7.84 -18.73
N PHE A 490 -10.74 7.97 -18.97
CA PHE A 490 -10.17 9.07 -19.75
C PHE A 490 -10.63 8.98 -21.21
N SER A 491 -11.20 10.06 -21.72
CA SER A 491 -11.61 10.15 -23.11
C SER A 491 -10.37 10.18 -24.03
N SER A 492 -10.32 9.33 -25.06
CA SER A 492 -9.12 9.16 -25.91
C SER A 492 -8.94 10.21 -27.01
N TRP A 493 -9.99 10.97 -27.35
CA TRP A 493 -9.92 12.07 -28.33
C TRP A 493 -8.78 13.06 -28.04
N LYS A 494 -8.20 13.59 -29.13
CA LYS A 494 -7.16 14.60 -29.06
C LYS A 494 -7.78 15.96 -28.72
N CYS A 495 -7.54 16.43 -27.50
CA CYS A 495 -7.74 17.83 -27.14
C CYS A 495 -6.48 18.65 -27.46
N ASP A 496 -6.65 19.93 -27.83
CA ASP A 496 -5.56 20.88 -28.06
C ASP A 496 -4.89 21.33 -26.75
N ASN A 497 -5.59 21.26 -25.62
CA ASN A 497 -5.12 21.71 -24.31
C ASN A 497 -5.35 20.64 -23.23
N TYR A 498 -4.27 20.20 -22.58
CA TYR A 498 -4.32 19.19 -21.51
C TYR A 498 -4.30 19.81 -20.09
N SER A 499 -4.40 21.14 -19.96
CA SER A 499 -4.39 21.83 -18.67
C SER A 499 -5.56 21.44 -17.74
N GLU A 500 -6.68 21.02 -18.30
CA GLU A 500 -7.86 20.58 -17.53
C GLU A 500 -7.62 19.21 -16.89
N PHE A 501 -7.03 18.26 -17.63
CA PHE A 501 -6.59 16.99 -17.04
C PHE A 501 -5.58 17.23 -15.91
N ARG A 502 -4.67 18.20 -16.09
CA ARG A 502 -3.75 18.63 -15.03
C ARG A 502 -4.48 19.27 -13.84
N LEU A 503 -5.50 20.08 -14.07
CA LEU A 503 -6.36 20.63 -13.01
C LEU A 503 -7.00 19.50 -12.20
N VAL A 504 -7.64 18.51 -12.83
CA VAL A 504 -8.26 17.38 -12.12
C VAL A 504 -7.22 16.61 -11.30
N GLY A 505 -6.02 16.43 -11.83
CA GLY A 505 -4.89 15.89 -11.07
C GLY A 505 -4.57 16.73 -9.84
N THR A 506 -4.40 18.05 -10.00
CA THR A 506 -4.12 18.98 -8.90
C THR A 506 -5.25 19.04 -7.87
N LEU A 507 -6.52 18.95 -8.28
CA LEU A 507 -7.66 18.83 -7.37
C LEU A 507 -7.58 17.53 -6.55
N MET A 508 -7.32 16.40 -7.21
CA MET A 508 -7.16 15.11 -6.53
C MET A 508 -5.96 15.12 -5.55
N GLY A 509 -4.88 15.80 -5.91
CA GLY A 509 -3.72 16.02 -5.04
C GLY A 509 -4.03 16.93 -3.85
N LEU A 510 -4.72 18.05 -4.08
CA LEU A 510 -5.17 18.97 -3.02
C LEU A 510 -6.12 18.29 -2.03
N ALA A 511 -6.98 17.38 -2.51
CA ALA A 511 -7.90 16.63 -1.66
C ALA A 511 -7.16 15.70 -0.69
N VAL A 512 -6.29 14.82 -1.20
CA VAL A 512 -5.42 13.95 -0.37
C VAL A 512 -4.56 14.79 0.59
N TYR A 513 -3.94 15.86 0.10
CA TYR A 513 -3.07 16.73 0.87
C TYR A 513 -3.80 17.52 1.98
N ASN A 514 -5.13 17.68 1.89
CA ASN A 514 -5.99 18.31 2.90
C ASN A 514 -6.85 17.31 3.70
N SER A 515 -6.69 16.00 3.51
CA SER A 515 -7.53 14.94 4.09
C SER A 515 -9.03 15.06 3.76
N ILE A 516 -9.33 15.35 2.49
CA ILE A 516 -10.69 15.46 1.94
C ILE A 516 -10.92 14.33 0.94
N THR A 517 -12.06 13.63 1.04
CA THR A 517 -12.49 12.66 0.03
C THR A 517 -13.27 13.31 -1.11
N LEU A 518 -13.15 12.75 -2.31
CA LEU A 518 -13.82 13.18 -3.54
C LEU A 518 -14.79 12.11 -4.03
N ASP A 519 -15.97 12.53 -4.49
CA ASP A 519 -16.99 11.64 -5.08
C ASP A 519 -16.62 11.31 -6.54
N ILE A 520 -15.53 10.56 -6.71
CA ILE A 520 -15.00 10.09 -8.00
C ILE A 520 -14.96 8.56 -8.01
N ARG A 521 -15.36 7.95 -9.12
CA ARG A 521 -15.16 6.51 -9.39
C ARG A 521 -14.24 6.34 -10.59
N PHE A 522 -12.98 5.98 -10.36
CA PHE A 522 -12.04 5.50 -11.38
C PHE A 522 -11.82 3.99 -11.23
N PRO A 523 -11.48 3.25 -12.29
CA PRO A 523 -11.08 1.84 -12.18
C PRO A 523 -9.70 1.71 -11.48
N PRO A 524 -9.41 0.59 -10.79
CA PRO A 524 -8.16 0.40 -10.03
C PRO A 524 -6.86 0.60 -10.83
N CYS A 525 -6.90 0.37 -12.15
CA CYS A 525 -5.79 0.62 -13.06
C CYS A 525 -5.37 2.11 -13.13
N CYS A 526 -6.27 3.05 -12.85
CA CYS A 526 -5.97 4.48 -12.74
C CYS A 526 -4.96 4.76 -11.61
N TYR A 527 -5.18 4.17 -10.43
CA TYR A 527 -4.30 4.34 -9.27
C TYR A 527 -2.97 3.60 -9.45
N LYS A 528 -2.95 2.45 -10.15
CA LYS A 528 -1.71 1.78 -10.60
C LYS A 528 -0.86 2.71 -11.47
N LYS A 529 -1.49 3.40 -12.44
CA LYS A 529 -0.82 4.36 -13.33
C LYS A 529 -0.34 5.61 -12.59
N LEU A 530 -1.10 6.14 -11.62
CA LEU A 530 -0.69 7.27 -10.78
C LEU A 530 0.58 6.99 -9.95
N LEU A 531 0.76 5.73 -9.51
CA LEU A 531 1.97 5.26 -8.82
C LEU A 531 3.05 4.74 -9.79
N SER A 532 2.94 4.98 -11.10
CA SER A 532 3.90 4.52 -12.11
C SER A 532 4.62 5.68 -12.81
N PRO A 533 5.74 6.20 -12.25
CA PRO A 533 6.34 5.93 -10.95
C PRO A 533 5.70 6.74 -9.79
N PRO A 534 5.91 6.38 -8.51
CA PRO A 534 5.28 7.06 -7.36
C PRO A 534 5.95 8.38 -6.96
N ILE A 535 7.07 8.73 -7.60
CA ILE A 535 7.77 10.01 -7.48
C ILE A 535 8.11 10.47 -8.90
N VAL A 536 7.86 11.75 -9.21
CA VAL A 536 8.12 12.33 -10.53
C VAL A 536 9.62 12.24 -10.87
N PRO A 537 10.00 11.68 -12.04
CA PRO A 537 11.39 11.68 -12.49
C PRO A 537 11.94 13.10 -12.69
N CYS A 538 13.22 13.30 -12.37
CA CYS A 538 13.91 14.56 -12.66
C CYS A 538 14.14 14.81 -14.16
N ASP A 539 14.15 13.74 -14.97
CA ASP A 539 14.21 13.80 -16.42
C ASP A 539 12.78 13.81 -17.02
N GLN A 540 12.46 14.88 -17.75
CA GLN A 540 11.15 15.09 -18.37
C GLN A 540 10.88 14.13 -19.55
N ASN A 541 11.89 13.43 -20.05
CA ASN A 541 11.76 12.44 -21.12
C ASN A 541 11.38 11.04 -20.60
N THR A 542 11.47 10.80 -19.29
CA THR A 542 11.09 9.53 -18.67
C THR A 542 9.55 9.42 -18.65
N PRO A 543 8.94 8.38 -19.25
CA PRO A 543 7.49 8.28 -19.32
C PRO A 543 6.85 8.06 -17.95
N VAL A 544 5.72 8.73 -17.72
CA VAL A 544 4.94 8.68 -16.47
C VAL A 544 3.49 8.27 -16.77
N GLY A 545 2.80 7.67 -15.79
CA GLY A 545 1.46 7.16 -16.00
C GLY A 545 1.38 5.85 -16.78
N MET A 546 2.52 5.19 -17.03
CA MET A 546 2.64 3.95 -17.80
C MET A 546 2.81 2.78 -16.83
N ALA A 547 1.75 1.97 -16.66
CA ALA A 547 1.76 0.80 -15.77
C ALA A 547 1.78 -0.50 -16.57
N THR A 548 2.36 -1.56 -16.02
CA THR A 548 2.13 -2.93 -16.51
C THR A 548 0.72 -3.36 -16.08
N LEU A 549 -0.20 -3.49 -17.03
CA LEU A 549 -1.61 -3.80 -16.81
C LEU A 549 -1.98 -5.13 -17.48
N THR A 550 -2.90 -5.88 -16.88
CA THR A 550 -3.31 -7.22 -17.34
C THR A 550 -4.69 -7.22 -17.99
N LEU A 551 -5.13 -8.38 -18.49
CA LEU A 551 -6.52 -8.58 -18.92
C LEU A 551 -7.51 -8.37 -17.76
N ASP A 552 -7.10 -8.63 -16.52
CA ASP A 552 -7.91 -8.40 -15.32
C ASP A 552 -8.12 -6.89 -15.04
N ASP A 553 -7.10 -6.07 -15.32
CA ASP A 553 -7.23 -4.59 -15.29
C ASP A 553 -8.18 -4.08 -16.38
N LEU A 554 -8.15 -4.71 -17.56
CA LEU A 554 -9.13 -4.41 -18.60
C LEU A 554 -10.53 -4.88 -18.18
N HIS A 555 -10.68 -6.05 -17.54
CA HIS A 555 -11.98 -6.56 -17.12
C HIS A 555 -12.67 -5.67 -16.07
N GLN A 556 -11.91 -5.07 -15.16
CA GLN A 556 -12.42 -4.07 -14.21
C GLN A 556 -12.80 -2.73 -14.86
N THR A 557 -12.39 -2.49 -16.10
CA THR A 557 -12.63 -1.22 -16.82
C THR A 557 -13.71 -1.38 -17.89
N MET A 558 -13.53 -2.36 -18.78
CA MET A 558 -14.35 -2.71 -19.93
C MET A 558 -14.60 -4.24 -19.91
N PRO A 559 -15.54 -4.74 -19.08
CA PRO A 559 -15.68 -6.17 -18.78
C PRO A 559 -15.99 -7.03 -20.01
N ASP A 560 -16.81 -6.51 -20.93
CA ASP A 560 -17.28 -7.22 -22.12
C ASP A 560 -16.18 -7.40 -23.18
N LEU A 561 -15.37 -6.36 -23.41
CA LEU A 561 -14.19 -6.48 -24.28
C LEU A 561 -13.15 -7.44 -23.67
N ALA A 562 -12.93 -7.37 -22.36
CA ALA A 562 -12.02 -8.29 -21.68
C ALA A 562 -12.51 -9.76 -21.75
N ARG A 563 -13.84 -9.98 -21.72
CA ARG A 563 -14.44 -11.31 -21.91
C ARG A 563 -14.15 -11.84 -23.32
N GLY A 564 -14.42 -11.07 -24.37
CA GLY A 564 -14.12 -11.48 -25.76
C GLY A 564 -12.63 -11.70 -26.03
N LEU A 565 -11.74 -10.89 -25.42
CA LEU A 565 -10.29 -11.14 -25.49
C LEU A 565 -9.85 -12.36 -24.65
N GLY A 566 -10.58 -12.70 -23.58
CA GLY A 566 -10.40 -13.93 -22.82
C GLY A 566 -10.82 -15.17 -23.61
N GLU A 567 -11.95 -15.10 -24.32
CA GLU A 567 -12.44 -16.13 -25.25
C GLU A 567 -11.43 -16.34 -26.39
N LEU A 568 -10.88 -15.26 -26.98
CA LEU A 568 -9.79 -15.34 -27.95
C LEU A 568 -8.54 -16.05 -27.40
N LEU A 569 -8.24 -15.95 -26.10
CA LEU A 569 -7.12 -16.64 -25.45
C LEU A 569 -7.39 -18.11 -25.12
N SER A 570 -8.64 -18.50 -24.86
CA SER A 570 -9.05 -19.87 -24.54
C SER A 570 -9.50 -20.67 -25.76
N TYR A 571 -9.76 -20.03 -26.91
CA TYR A 571 -10.23 -20.68 -28.12
C TYR A 571 -9.30 -21.80 -28.61
N GLU A 572 -9.86 -22.94 -29.02
CA GLU A 572 -9.07 -24.10 -29.46
C GLU A 572 -9.06 -24.34 -30.98
N GLY A 573 -9.96 -23.70 -31.74
CA GLY A 573 -10.01 -23.78 -33.22
C GLY A 573 -8.93 -22.94 -33.92
N ASN A 574 -9.15 -22.62 -35.20
CA ASN A 574 -8.20 -21.87 -36.01
C ASN A 574 -8.44 -20.36 -35.92
N VAL A 575 -7.78 -19.73 -34.94
CA VAL A 575 -7.85 -18.28 -34.67
C VAL A 575 -7.72 -17.40 -35.92
N GLU A 576 -6.91 -17.80 -36.91
CA GLU A 576 -6.70 -17.00 -38.12
C GLU A 576 -7.90 -17.02 -39.07
N GLU A 577 -8.46 -18.21 -39.33
CA GLU A 577 -9.61 -18.42 -40.22
C GLU A 577 -10.94 -18.05 -39.55
N ASP A 578 -11.09 -18.39 -38.27
CA ASP A 578 -12.35 -18.24 -37.53
C ASP A 578 -12.62 -16.78 -37.09
N PHE A 579 -11.57 -15.97 -36.87
CA PHE A 579 -11.71 -14.57 -36.42
C PHE A 579 -11.26 -13.52 -37.45
N CYS A 580 -10.39 -13.87 -38.42
CA CYS A 580 -9.86 -12.94 -39.44
C CYS A 580 -9.29 -11.62 -38.87
N LEU A 581 -8.75 -11.64 -37.64
CA LEU A 581 -8.20 -10.47 -36.97
C LEU A 581 -6.75 -10.19 -37.41
N THR A 582 -6.39 -8.91 -37.45
CA THR A 582 -5.00 -8.46 -37.64
C THR A 582 -4.51 -7.68 -36.42
N PHE A 583 -3.23 -7.30 -36.37
CA PHE A 583 -2.69 -6.39 -35.34
C PHE A 583 -3.05 -4.91 -35.60
N GLN A 584 -4.17 -4.64 -36.29
CA GLN A 584 -4.82 -3.32 -36.38
C GLN A 584 -6.15 -3.36 -35.62
N VAL A 585 -6.41 -2.34 -34.79
CA VAL A 585 -7.67 -2.17 -34.04
C VAL A 585 -8.33 -0.85 -34.41
N SER A 586 -9.66 -0.83 -34.44
CA SER A 586 -10.46 0.37 -34.71
C SER A 586 -11.01 0.97 -33.42
N GLN A 587 -11.00 2.30 -33.29
CA GLN A 587 -11.71 3.04 -32.25
C GLN A 587 -12.53 4.18 -32.87
N GLU A 588 -13.74 4.39 -32.36
CA GLU A 588 -14.56 5.54 -32.73
C GLU A 588 -14.14 6.78 -31.91
N GLU A 589 -13.85 7.89 -32.60
CA GLU A 589 -13.55 9.19 -32.01
C GLU A 589 -14.45 10.24 -32.66
N LEU A 590 -15.38 10.83 -31.90
CA LEU A 590 -16.31 11.87 -32.37
C LEU A 590 -17.09 11.45 -33.64
N GLY A 591 -17.69 10.25 -33.63
CA GLY A 591 -18.42 9.70 -34.78
C GLY A 591 -17.54 9.23 -35.95
N THR A 592 -16.21 9.32 -35.84
CA THR A 592 -15.27 8.91 -36.89
C THR A 592 -14.47 7.68 -36.43
N ILE A 593 -14.60 6.57 -37.15
CA ILE A 593 -13.79 5.36 -36.91
C ILE A 593 -12.35 5.60 -37.37
N LYS A 594 -11.37 5.33 -36.51
CA LYS A 594 -9.93 5.44 -36.79
C LYS A 594 -9.22 4.13 -36.49
N SER A 595 -8.35 3.72 -37.40
CA SER A 595 -7.56 2.50 -37.29
C SER A 595 -6.19 2.75 -36.67
N TYR A 596 -5.78 1.87 -35.77
CA TYR A 596 -4.54 1.93 -35.00
C TYR A 596 -3.78 0.61 -35.08
N ASN A 597 -2.57 0.63 -35.67
CA ASN A 597 -1.67 -0.51 -35.69
C ASN A 597 -1.03 -0.71 -34.30
N LEU A 598 -1.29 -1.86 -33.66
CA LEU A 598 -0.76 -2.23 -32.34
C LEU A 598 0.77 -2.43 -32.36
N LYS A 599 1.31 -2.83 -33.52
CA LYS A 599 2.75 -2.95 -33.82
C LYS A 599 3.03 -2.57 -35.28
N PRO A 600 4.29 -2.30 -35.67
CA PRO A 600 4.63 -1.89 -37.05
C PRO A 600 4.11 -2.88 -38.09
N GLY A 601 3.42 -2.37 -39.13
CA GLY A 601 2.79 -3.20 -40.17
C GLY A 601 1.63 -4.08 -39.69
N GLY A 602 1.02 -3.76 -38.53
CA GLY A 602 -0.03 -4.58 -37.91
C GLY A 602 -1.24 -4.88 -38.81
N ASP A 603 -1.53 -4.00 -39.77
CA ASP A 603 -2.51 -4.16 -40.85
C ASP A 603 -2.29 -5.40 -41.75
N LYS A 604 -1.09 -5.97 -41.74
CA LYS A 604 -0.68 -7.12 -42.58
C LYS A 604 -0.27 -8.34 -41.77
N ILE A 605 -0.46 -8.29 -40.45
CA ILE A 605 -0.06 -9.37 -39.53
C ILE A 605 -1.33 -9.97 -38.94
N GLN A 606 -1.65 -11.18 -39.38
CA GLN A 606 -2.77 -11.98 -38.91
C GLN A 606 -2.59 -12.37 -37.42
N VAL A 607 -3.70 -12.49 -36.70
CA VAL A 607 -3.72 -13.02 -35.33
C VAL A 607 -3.89 -14.53 -35.40
N THR A 608 -2.99 -15.27 -34.74
CA THR A 608 -2.90 -16.73 -34.79
C THR A 608 -2.86 -17.33 -33.39
N LYS A 609 -3.05 -18.66 -33.29
CA LYS A 609 -3.03 -19.38 -31.99
C LYS A 609 -1.70 -19.22 -31.23
N GLN A 610 -0.61 -18.94 -31.93
CA GLN A 610 0.71 -18.66 -31.37
C GLN A 610 0.86 -17.20 -30.90
N ASN A 611 0.41 -16.22 -31.71
CA ASN A 611 0.66 -14.80 -31.44
C ASN A 611 -0.48 -14.08 -30.67
N ARG A 612 -1.65 -14.71 -30.49
CA ARG A 612 -2.81 -14.12 -29.78
C ARG A 612 -2.50 -13.54 -28.39
N LYS A 613 -1.53 -14.10 -27.66
CA LYS A 613 -1.08 -13.57 -26.36
C LYS A 613 -0.41 -12.20 -26.50
N GLU A 614 0.38 -12.00 -27.55
CA GLU A 614 0.99 -10.71 -27.90
C GLU A 614 -0.08 -9.72 -28.34
N TYR A 615 -1.05 -10.15 -29.16
CA TYR A 615 -2.18 -9.31 -29.60
C TYR A 615 -2.97 -8.75 -28.41
N VAL A 616 -3.44 -9.62 -27.50
CA VAL A 616 -4.19 -9.19 -26.31
C VAL A 616 -3.34 -8.29 -25.41
N GLN A 617 -2.06 -8.61 -25.18
CA GLN A 617 -1.18 -7.76 -24.38
C GLN A 617 -1.00 -6.36 -25.00
N LEU A 618 -0.79 -6.26 -26.32
CA LEU A 618 -0.65 -4.98 -27.01
C LEU A 618 -1.97 -4.20 -27.08
N TYR A 619 -3.12 -4.87 -27.14
CA TYR A 619 -4.43 -4.22 -27.16
C TYR A 619 -4.81 -3.66 -25.78
N VAL A 620 -4.54 -4.40 -24.69
CA VAL A 620 -4.66 -3.92 -23.30
C VAL A 620 -3.78 -2.68 -23.09
N ASP A 621 -2.51 -2.72 -23.51
CA ASP A 621 -1.59 -1.58 -23.41
C ASP A 621 -1.99 -0.41 -24.32
N PHE A 622 -2.55 -0.67 -25.51
CA PHE A 622 -3.10 0.38 -26.36
C PHE A 622 -4.25 1.14 -25.67
N LEU A 623 -5.22 0.41 -25.12
CA LEU A 623 -6.42 1.00 -24.50
C LEU A 623 -6.11 1.66 -23.15
N LEU A 624 -5.36 0.99 -22.27
CA LEU A 624 -5.17 1.45 -20.89
C LEU A 624 -3.93 2.35 -20.71
N ASN A 625 -2.99 2.38 -21.66
CA ASN A 625 -1.81 3.25 -21.62
C ASN A 625 -1.71 4.21 -22.81
N LYS A 626 -1.54 3.70 -24.04
CA LYS A 626 -1.10 4.52 -25.19
C LYS A 626 -2.14 5.55 -25.66
N SER A 627 -3.40 5.14 -25.81
CA SER A 627 -4.47 5.98 -26.37
C SER A 627 -4.73 7.25 -25.54
N ILE A 628 -4.62 7.15 -24.22
CA ILE A 628 -4.87 8.24 -23.25
C ILE A 628 -3.59 8.87 -22.69
N TYR A 629 -2.41 8.56 -23.25
CA TYR A 629 -1.12 8.86 -22.62
C TYR A 629 -0.93 10.36 -22.29
N LYS A 630 -1.32 11.27 -23.19
CA LYS A 630 -1.13 12.73 -22.99
C LYS A 630 -2.06 13.30 -21.92
N GLN A 631 -3.31 12.86 -21.94
CA GLN A 631 -4.36 13.16 -20.97
C GLN A 631 -3.90 12.69 -19.58
N PHE A 632 -3.48 11.43 -19.49
CA PHE A 632 -3.07 10.81 -18.24
C PHE A 632 -1.75 11.38 -17.70
N ALA A 633 -0.73 11.62 -18.53
CA ALA A 633 0.52 12.23 -18.09
C ALA A 633 0.30 13.64 -17.52
N SER A 634 -0.61 14.41 -18.13
CA SER A 634 -0.98 15.75 -17.63
C SER A 634 -1.69 15.67 -16.27
N PHE A 635 -2.62 14.73 -16.11
CA PHE A 635 -3.26 14.39 -14.83
C PHE A 635 -2.26 13.94 -13.76
N TYR A 636 -1.32 13.05 -14.11
CA TYR A 636 -0.22 12.62 -13.24
C TYR A 636 0.61 13.80 -12.73
N TYR A 637 1.06 14.70 -13.61
CA TYR A 637 1.81 15.89 -13.20
C TYR A 637 0.96 16.87 -12.38
N GLY A 638 -0.36 16.87 -12.56
CA GLY A 638 -1.31 17.57 -11.71
C GLY A 638 -1.29 17.03 -10.28
N PHE A 639 -1.56 15.73 -10.10
CA PHE A 639 -1.58 15.06 -8.80
C PHE A 639 -0.26 15.22 -8.03
N HIS A 640 0.85 14.90 -8.69
CA HIS A 640 2.17 14.96 -8.07
C HIS A 640 2.64 16.40 -7.78
N SER A 641 2.09 17.44 -8.43
CA SER A 641 2.42 18.83 -8.10
C SER A 641 2.12 19.20 -6.64
N VAL A 642 1.14 18.51 -6.03
CA VAL A 642 0.80 18.61 -4.61
C VAL A 642 1.38 17.44 -3.83
N CYS A 643 1.13 16.21 -4.28
CA CYS A 643 1.44 14.99 -3.53
C CYS A 643 2.88 14.47 -3.69
N ALA A 644 3.79 15.19 -4.37
CA ALA A 644 5.22 14.82 -4.41
C ALA A 644 5.84 14.87 -3.00
N SER A 645 5.79 13.72 -2.34
CA SER A 645 6.41 13.37 -1.06
C SER A 645 6.72 11.88 -1.07
N ASN A 646 7.78 11.47 -0.38
CA ASN A 646 8.18 10.06 -0.30
C ASN A 646 7.11 9.19 0.38
N ALA A 647 6.18 9.78 1.14
CA ALA A 647 5.03 9.08 1.73
C ALA A 647 4.18 8.33 0.69
N LEU A 648 4.11 8.77 -0.58
CA LEU A 648 3.40 8.02 -1.63
C LEU A 648 4.03 6.64 -1.92
N MET A 649 5.33 6.44 -1.65
CA MET A 649 5.98 5.13 -1.81
C MET A 649 5.50 4.09 -0.79
N LEU A 650 4.80 4.51 0.27
CA LEU A 650 4.24 3.61 1.27
C LEU A 650 2.88 3.04 0.85
N LEU A 651 2.26 3.59 -0.20
CA LEU A 651 0.92 3.23 -0.66
C LEU A 651 0.94 2.14 -1.74
N ARG A 652 -0.04 1.24 -1.64
CA ARG A 652 -0.54 0.44 -2.76
C ARG A 652 -1.59 1.24 -3.57
N PRO A 653 -1.86 0.89 -4.85
CA PRO A 653 -2.91 1.52 -5.65
C PRO A 653 -4.27 1.59 -4.95
N GLU A 654 -4.66 0.51 -4.27
CA GLU A 654 -5.93 0.36 -3.55
C GLU A 654 -5.99 1.32 -2.34
N GLU A 655 -4.84 1.60 -1.71
CA GLU A 655 -4.73 2.55 -0.60
C GLU A 655 -4.78 4.01 -1.09
N VAL A 656 -4.34 4.29 -2.33
CA VAL A 656 -4.55 5.61 -2.97
C VAL A 656 -6.03 5.83 -3.27
N GLU A 657 -6.75 4.82 -3.79
CA GLU A 657 -8.20 4.91 -4.00
C GLU A 657 -8.91 5.23 -2.68
N ILE A 658 -8.60 4.49 -1.62
CA ILE A 658 -9.20 4.70 -0.29
C ILE A 658 -8.89 6.10 0.26
N LEU A 659 -7.70 6.65 0.03
CA LEU A 659 -7.34 8.03 0.43
C LEU A 659 -8.02 9.13 -0.40
N VAL A 660 -8.26 8.89 -1.70
CA VAL A 660 -8.90 9.88 -2.59
C VAL A 660 -10.42 9.84 -2.45
N CYS A 661 -11.01 8.65 -2.46
CA CYS A 661 -12.46 8.44 -2.61
C CYS A 661 -13.13 8.02 -1.29
N GLY A 662 -12.37 7.54 -0.31
CA GLY A 662 -12.89 6.88 0.88
C GLY A 662 -13.05 5.37 0.71
N SER A 663 -13.23 4.67 1.84
CA SER A 663 -13.52 3.23 1.86
C SER A 663 -14.98 2.95 1.48
N PRO A 664 -15.28 1.87 0.73
CA PRO A 664 -16.65 1.41 0.50
C PRO A 664 -17.23 0.59 1.66
N GLU A 665 -16.44 0.26 2.69
CA GLU A 665 -16.87 -0.54 3.84
C GLU A 665 -17.63 0.31 4.87
N LEU A 666 -18.87 -0.07 5.19
CA LEU A 666 -19.74 0.67 6.11
C LEU A 666 -19.90 -0.06 7.46
N ASP A 667 -19.55 0.61 8.56
CA ASP A 667 -19.91 0.22 9.92
C ASP A 667 -20.90 1.22 10.52
N MET A 668 -22.19 0.94 10.32
CA MET A 668 -23.29 1.78 10.82
C MET A 668 -23.40 1.77 12.35
N ALA A 669 -22.78 0.80 13.06
CA ALA A 669 -22.76 0.77 14.52
C ALA A 669 -21.65 1.69 15.08
N ALA A 670 -20.48 1.74 14.44
CA ALA A 670 -19.48 2.78 14.70
C ALA A 670 -20.05 4.19 14.41
N LEU A 671 -20.81 4.35 13.32
CA LEU A 671 -21.50 5.60 13.01
C LEU A 671 -22.47 6.01 14.14
N GLN A 672 -23.34 5.11 14.59
CA GLN A 672 -24.29 5.36 15.68
C GLN A 672 -23.58 5.80 16.97
N LYS A 673 -22.44 5.18 17.29
CA LYS A 673 -21.65 5.48 18.49
C LYS A 673 -21.06 6.88 18.46
N ALA A 674 -20.49 7.27 17.31
CA ALA A 674 -19.81 8.55 17.08
C ALA A 674 -20.77 9.73 16.81
N ALA A 675 -21.99 9.46 16.31
CA ALA A 675 -22.95 10.48 15.93
C ALA A 675 -23.22 11.53 17.01
N GLN A 676 -23.37 12.78 16.55
CA GLN A 676 -23.71 13.96 17.35
C GLN A 676 -25.17 14.37 17.13
N TYR A 677 -25.74 15.08 18.11
CA TYR A 677 -27.16 15.42 18.14
C TYR A 677 -27.34 16.89 18.51
N GLU A 678 -28.13 17.61 17.73
CA GLU A 678 -28.40 19.03 17.92
C GLU A 678 -29.91 19.23 18.08
N GLY A 679 -30.35 19.68 19.26
CA GLY A 679 -31.78 19.76 19.62
C GLY A 679 -32.46 18.41 19.91
N TYR A 680 -31.77 17.28 19.72
CA TYR A 680 -32.18 15.94 20.14
C TYR A 680 -31.21 15.35 21.17
N SER A 681 -31.67 14.36 21.93
CA SER A 681 -30.84 13.50 22.80
C SER A 681 -30.66 12.09 22.21
N LYS A 682 -29.58 11.39 22.61
CA LYS A 682 -29.36 9.96 22.31
C LYS A 682 -30.49 9.04 22.84
N THR A 683 -31.34 9.53 23.74
CA THR A 683 -32.44 8.79 24.35
C THR A 683 -33.81 9.03 23.72
N ASP A 684 -33.94 9.98 22.79
CA ASP A 684 -35.25 10.40 22.28
C ASP A 684 -35.92 9.32 21.40
N PRO A 685 -37.26 9.17 21.43
CA PRO A 685 -37.97 8.16 20.65
C PRO A 685 -37.68 8.23 19.15
N THR A 686 -37.63 9.44 18.57
CA THR A 686 -37.34 9.66 17.14
C THR A 686 -35.91 9.23 16.79
N ILE A 687 -34.92 9.49 17.67
CA ILE A 687 -33.52 9.08 17.50
C ILE A 687 -33.35 7.57 17.61
N ARG A 688 -33.99 6.94 18.60
CA ARG A 688 -34.02 5.48 18.72
C ARG A 688 -34.64 4.85 17.47
N CYS A 689 -35.80 5.35 17.03
CA CYS A 689 -36.47 4.90 15.81
C CYS A 689 -35.64 5.10 14.53
N PHE A 690 -34.81 6.16 14.46
CA PHE A 690 -33.90 6.38 13.34
C PHE A 690 -32.86 5.25 13.22
N TRP A 691 -32.10 4.98 14.29
CA TRP A 691 -31.09 3.92 14.26
C TRP A 691 -31.69 2.53 14.10
N ASP A 692 -32.83 2.27 14.72
CA ASP A 692 -33.66 1.08 14.53
C ASP A 692 -34.08 0.81 13.08
N VAL A 693 -34.13 1.85 12.25
CA VAL A 693 -34.45 1.78 10.81
C VAL A 693 -33.19 1.68 9.98
N VAL A 694 -32.14 2.45 10.31
CA VAL A 694 -30.88 2.54 9.56
C VAL A 694 -30.00 1.30 9.72
N LEU A 695 -29.93 0.73 10.93
CA LEU A 695 -29.27 -0.56 11.17
C LEU A 695 -30.05 -1.72 10.51
N GLY A 696 -31.37 -1.55 10.32
CA GLY A 696 -32.25 -2.49 9.63
C GLY A 696 -32.42 -2.22 8.12
N PHE A 697 -31.62 -1.34 7.52
CA PHE A 697 -31.58 -1.12 6.08
C PHE A 697 -30.58 -2.06 5.39
N PRO A 698 -30.85 -2.52 4.15
CA PRO A 698 -29.83 -3.19 3.33
C PRO A 698 -28.72 -2.21 2.93
N LEU A 699 -27.54 -2.74 2.59
CA LEU A 699 -26.33 -1.96 2.29
C LEU A 699 -26.58 -0.82 1.29
N GLU A 700 -27.34 -1.05 0.21
CA GLU A 700 -27.63 -0.02 -0.79
C GLU A 700 -28.48 1.15 -0.24
N MET A 701 -29.33 0.90 0.76
CA MET A 701 -30.08 1.96 1.44
C MET A 701 -29.22 2.67 2.50
N GLN A 702 -28.23 2.00 3.08
CA GLN A 702 -27.22 2.61 3.96
C GLN A 702 -26.27 3.52 3.15
N LYS A 703 -25.82 3.08 1.97
CA LYS A 703 -25.10 3.92 0.98
C LYS A 703 -25.90 5.13 0.56
N LYS A 704 -27.19 4.97 0.20
CA LYS A 704 -28.08 6.09 -0.15
C LYS A 704 -28.25 7.09 0.99
N LEU A 705 -28.38 6.62 2.24
CA LEU A 705 -28.38 7.51 3.41
C LEU A 705 -27.04 8.25 3.54
N LEU A 706 -25.91 7.58 3.36
CA LEU A 706 -24.59 8.21 3.45
C LEU A 706 -24.41 9.26 2.35
N HIS A 707 -24.81 8.98 1.11
CA HIS A 707 -24.76 9.94 0.01
C HIS A 707 -25.67 11.13 0.28
N PHE A 708 -26.93 10.88 0.67
CA PHE A 708 -27.88 11.95 1.04
C PHE A 708 -27.34 12.86 2.15
N THR A 709 -26.62 12.31 3.14
CA THR A 709 -26.15 13.08 4.32
C THR A 709 -24.76 13.68 4.18
N THR A 710 -23.90 13.15 3.31
CA THR A 710 -22.48 13.56 3.19
C THR A 710 -22.05 13.99 1.79
N GLY A 711 -22.80 13.62 0.74
CA GLY A 711 -22.41 13.80 -0.66
C GLY A 711 -21.54 12.69 -1.25
N SER A 712 -21.36 11.54 -0.58
CA SER A 712 -20.71 10.33 -1.15
C SER A 712 -21.24 9.05 -0.50
N ASP A 713 -21.13 7.91 -1.20
CA ASP A 713 -21.47 6.58 -0.67
C ASP A 713 -20.29 5.87 0.05
N ARG A 714 -19.17 6.57 0.22
CA ARG A 714 -17.92 6.09 0.84
C ARG A 714 -17.59 6.84 2.14
N VAL A 715 -16.76 6.24 2.97
CA VAL A 715 -16.40 6.74 4.32
C VAL A 715 -14.93 7.18 4.40
N PRO A 716 -14.57 8.13 5.30
CA PRO A 716 -13.18 8.52 5.50
C PRO A 716 -12.27 7.34 5.88
N VAL A 717 -10.99 7.41 5.51
CA VAL A 717 -9.98 6.44 5.94
C VAL A 717 -9.86 6.51 7.48
N GLY A 718 -10.11 5.39 8.17
CA GLY A 718 -10.35 5.36 9.62
C GLY A 718 -11.76 4.84 9.98
N GLY A 719 -12.68 4.83 9.01
CA GLY A 719 -14.02 4.25 9.16
C GLY A 719 -15.06 5.27 9.63
N MET A 720 -16.27 4.78 9.93
CA MET A 720 -17.43 5.66 10.20
C MET A 720 -17.36 6.42 11.53
N ALA A 721 -16.43 6.08 12.42
CA ALA A 721 -16.20 6.84 13.65
C ALA A 721 -15.49 8.19 13.41
N ASP A 722 -14.66 8.30 12.36
CA ASP A 722 -14.02 9.56 11.94
C ASP A 722 -15.01 10.51 11.24
N LEU A 723 -16.19 10.02 10.85
CA LEU A 723 -17.21 10.83 10.21
C LEU A 723 -17.96 11.65 11.27
N ASN A 724 -17.78 12.98 11.23
CA ASN A 724 -18.46 13.96 12.06
C ASN A 724 -19.97 14.08 11.69
N PHE A 725 -20.72 12.99 11.88
CA PHE A 725 -22.11 12.84 11.46
C PHE A 725 -23.07 13.45 12.48
N LYS A 726 -23.98 14.31 12.02
CA LYS A 726 -24.88 15.09 12.86
C LYS A 726 -26.35 14.81 12.58
N ILE A 727 -27.14 14.60 13.62
CA ILE A 727 -28.60 14.57 13.56
C ILE A 727 -29.16 15.81 14.27
N ALA A 728 -29.66 16.77 13.50
CA ALA A 728 -30.29 17.97 13.99
C ALA A 728 -31.82 17.84 14.04
N LYS A 729 -32.43 18.43 15.07
CA LYS A 729 -33.87 18.62 15.16
C LYS A 729 -34.28 19.84 14.33
N ILE A 730 -35.31 19.67 13.49
CA ILE A 730 -35.98 20.78 12.81
C ILE A 730 -37.44 20.84 13.26
N ASP A 731 -37.85 21.96 13.83
CA ASP A 731 -39.20 22.20 14.36
C ASP A 731 -40.20 22.56 13.25
N VAL A 732 -40.45 21.59 12.37
CA VAL A 732 -41.47 21.62 11.31
C VAL A 732 -42.49 20.49 11.49
N SER A 733 -43.58 20.54 10.71
CA SER A 733 -44.58 19.47 10.66
C SER A 733 -43.95 18.12 10.29
N THR A 734 -44.40 17.03 10.91
CA THR A 734 -43.93 15.66 10.61
C THR A 734 -44.35 15.16 9.22
N GLU A 735 -45.14 15.94 8.48
CA GLU A 735 -45.38 15.70 7.06
C GLU A 735 -44.21 16.07 6.15
N TRP A 736 -43.26 16.89 6.62
CA TRP A 736 -42.06 17.23 5.85
C TRP A 736 -41.15 16.01 5.69
N LEU A 737 -40.38 15.99 4.61
CA LEU A 737 -39.27 15.04 4.44
C LEU A 737 -38.07 15.49 5.30
N PRO A 738 -37.17 14.58 5.70
CA PRO A 738 -35.90 15.01 6.27
C PRO A 738 -35.07 15.73 5.20
N VAL A 739 -34.25 16.69 5.63
CA VAL A 739 -33.37 17.50 4.76
C VAL A 739 -31.92 17.26 5.19
N SER A 740 -30.95 17.50 4.30
CA SER A 740 -29.53 17.35 4.64
C SER A 740 -28.69 18.59 4.28
N HIS A 741 -27.56 18.72 4.97
CA HIS A 741 -26.50 19.67 4.66
C HIS A 741 -25.20 18.90 4.49
N THR A 742 -24.96 18.40 3.27
CA THR A 742 -23.83 17.53 2.92
C THR A 742 -22.47 18.14 3.25
N CYS A 743 -22.32 19.48 3.16
CA CYS A 743 -21.13 20.22 3.55
C CYS A 743 -20.75 20.03 5.04
N PHE A 744 -21.71 19.70 5.89
CA PHE A 744 -21.55 19.51 7.34
C PHE A 744 -21.82 18.07 7.83
N ASN A 745 -22.01 17.12 6.91
CA ASN A 745 -22.39 15.73 7.20
C ASN A 745 -23.64 15.60 8.09
N GLN A 746 -24.61 16.49 7.87
CA GLN A 746 -25.74 16.72 8.78
C GLN A 746 -27.08 16.34 8.14
N ILE A 747 -27.93 15.65 8.92
CA ILE A 747 -29.33 15.40 8.59
C ILE A 747 -30.25 16.12 9.58
N CYS A 748 -31.22 16.85 9.05
CA CYS A 748 -32.24 17.57 9.78
C CYS A 748 -33.52 16.72 9.78
N LEU A 749 -33.88 16.17 10.95
CA LEU A 749 -35.06 15.33 11.13
C LEU A 749 -36.21 16.11 11.80
N PRO A 750 -37.42 16.12 11.21
CA PRO A 750 -38.66 16.43 11.91
C PRO A 750 -38.94 15.45 13.07
N PRO A 751 -39.69 15.86 14.10
CA PRO A 751 -40.03 15.02 15.26
C PRO A 751 -41.12 13.97 14.95
N TYR A 752 -40.83 13.04 14.02
CA TYR A 752 -41.72 11.94 13.66
C TYR A 752 -42.15 11.14 14.90
N LYS A 753 -43.45 10.81 14.93
CA LYS A 753 -44.14 10.20 16.07
C LYS A 753 -44.11 8.67 16.04
N SER A 754 -43.80 8.06 14.89
CA SER A 754 -43.70 6.60 14.76
C SER A 754 -42.54 6.11 13.90
N LYS A 755 -42.04 4.90 14.21
CA LYS A 755 -41.02 4.19 13.42
C LYS A 755 -41.46 3.94 11.96
N LYS A 756 -42.77 3.78 11.70
CA LYS A 756 -43.34 3.59 10.35
C LYS A 756 -43.26 4.87 9.52
N GLU A 757 -43.73 5.98 10.10
CA GLU A 757 -43.68 7.33 9.51
C GLU A 757 -42.24 7.73 9.21
N LEU A 758 -41.33 7.60 10.18
CA LEU A 758 -39.90 7.87 10.00
C LEU A 758 -39.30 7.01 8.88
N LYS A 759 -39.54 5.68 8.89
CA LYS A 759 -39.02 4.80 7.84
C LYS A 759 -39.52 5.20 6.46
N GLN A 760 -40.80 5.58 6.32
CA GLN A 760 -41.39 6.00 5.05
C GLN A 760 -40.78 7.33 4.57
N LYS A 761 -40.80 8.39 5.39
CA LYS A 761 -40.29 9.72 5.03
C LYS A 761 -38.78 9.69 4.74
N LEU A 762 -38.00 8.94 5.54
CA LEU A 762 -36.56 8.75 5.31
C LEU A 762 -36.28 7.97 4.01
N THR A 763 -37.01 6.87 3.77
CA THR A 763 -36.87 6.08 2.52
C THR A 763 -37.16 6.92 1.29
N ILE A 764 -38.17 7.78 1.33
CA ILE A 764 -38.52 8.69 0.23
C ILE A 764 -37.37 9.68 -0.02
N ALA A 765 -36.89 10.38 1.02
CA ALA A 765 -35.83 11.38 0.86
C ALA A 765 -34.53 10.78 0.29
N ILE A 766 -34.02 9.70 0.88
CA ILE A 766 -32.74 9.10 0.43
C ILE A 766 -32.85 8.38 -0.93
N SER A 767 -34.07 8.12 -1.41
CA SER A 767 -34.30 7.52 -2.74
C SER A 767 -34.51 8.54 -3.86
N ASN A 768 -34.80 9.80 -3.53
CA ASN A 768 -35.09 10.89 -4.49
C ASN A 768 -34.11 12.08 -4.31
N ALA A 769 -32.96 11.84 -3.67
CA ALA A 769 -31.92 12.85 -3.40
C ALA A 769 -31.27 13.40 -4.68
N GLU A 770 -31.18 12.57 -5.72
CA GLU A 770 -30.71 12.93 -7.05
C GLU A 770 -31.95 13.04 -7.96
N GLY A 771 -32.51 14.25 -8.08
CA GLY A 771 -33.72 14.46 -8.90
C GLY A 771 -34.40 15.82 -8.72
N PHE A 772 -34.25 16.47 -7.56
CA PHE A 772 -34.76 17.83 -7.32
C PHE A 772 -33.62 18.81 -7.04
N GLY A 773 -33.01 19.30 -8.12
CA GLY A 773 -32.56 20.69 -8.12
C GLY A 773 -33.79 21.61 -8.05
N LEU A 774 -33.65 22.76 -7.41
CA LEU A 774 -34.70 23.79 -7.43
C LEU A 774 -34.69 24.49 -8.79
N GLU A 775 -35.80 24.35 -9.53
CA GLU A 775 -36.26 25.37 -10.49
C GLU A 775 -36.93 26.53 -9.73
#